data_AF-A0A8T5KDY1-F1
#
_entry.id   AF-A0A8T5KDY1-F1
#
_cell.length_a   1.000
_cell.length_b   1.000
_cell.length_c   1.000
_cell.angle_alpha   90.00
_cell.angle_beta   90.00
_cell.angle_gamma   90.00
#
_symmetry.space_group_name_H-M   'P 1'
#
loop_
_entity.id
_entity.type
_entity.pdbx_description
1 polymer ?
#
loop_
_entity_poly.entity_id
_entity_poly.type
_entity_poly.pdbx_seq_one_letter_code
_entity_poly.pdbx_strand_id
1 'polypeptide(L)'
;MSESRDELYVKTIYPIKITIIDLKTLAVKEEVKLSGNSDERWGVPSVFLEYPRPMIVDEEEGRLFVGNYLSISVLDLDTDRTVKDIPLTGPEKDICGWSQFFSLVMDMALDKDANRLYIADMANSSVRVLDLNDFQLLDPIPIDQDPVQLIRDPSQDFLYILARNKPEDPCRYFELPAYMGFGAKLVKYNLVTRTIEGEIPIDVIVDEWGWDENAADDPNAIIGEDGFALFKTNQNATPKMALDPVRRKLWISSSPIWHPRGAAFISLALLNGMYHDRPLRPSKLFLVDLDQFQLEKEWGYPGIIQTMQVDTPNKEMLVLDVFQQILRLDLEEAAIKEERIEIGADPSQMAVSVDKNRIYILRGGVGGFWVLDGEGNVLRTVQGNPGKEIVVDDVVDRLYVLETAHLEEWASIEREEQPIFHPWRVQVEVQLGVYELSTLRRLYTMPHAHGFGSVFAPIFPSFAPDYGRGVFHFMYDENRKFKIDLLTGESVDTPDPSGKTLPTPPSSPFIINASLDRAYLFDGEKILKTYDLEKEELVDTFDMKTSTAIDEGFHYIAVKMDKEGNKFYIWGESFDEDVQGTKQQIVVVDADRNEIVEAFDVGIFHVFTYVFANEAIFDLERKKVYTKEGRIVDLVTRDVSKSFLGRLDLFGESGISSDYLPSTLGFNPLTNTLYTLDKQEGLLISLGPLGPETPPPTAPVEMAAGAGDEEVTLSWEAVDDTTLVGYHVYRQDRSEADFVRITHDLLGETAYRDQDVTNEQTYTYRTTSMGRFALESVVP
;
A
#
# COMPACT_ATOMS: atom_id res chain seq x y z
N MET A 1 -11.07 -24.44 -3.05
CA MET A 1 -11.43 -24.80 -1.67
C MET A 1 -12.13 -26.14 -1.69
N SER A 2 -11.88 -27.00 -0.71
CA SER A 2 -12.68 -28.19 -0.42
C SER A 2 -13.37 -27.99 0.91
N GLU A 3 -14.70 -27.92 0.89
CA GLU A 3 -15.51 -27.72 2.10
C GLU A 3 -15.60 -29.01 2.91
N SER A 4 -15.74 -30.17 2.25
CA SER A 4 -15.85 -31.45 2.96
C SER A 4 -14.56 -31.88 3.66
N ARG A 5 -13.41 -31.37 3.20
CA ARG A 5 -12.08 -31.62 3.79
C ARG A 5 -11.59 -30.50 4.69
N ASP A 6 -12.28 -29.35 4.75
CA ASP A 6 -11.79 -28.13 5.39
C ASP A 6 -10.40 -27.71 4.87
N GLU A 7 -10.17 -27.78 3.55
CA GLU A 7 -8.87 -27.54 2.92
C GLU A 7 -8.91 -26.43 1.86
N LEU A 8 -7.87 -25.59 1.83
CA LEU A 8 -7.62 -24.60 0.79
C LEU A 8 -6.35 -24.96 0.01
N TYR A 9 -6.50 -25.08 -1.31
CA TYR A 9 -5.40 -25.35 -2.24
C TYR A 9 -4.95 -24.06 -2.90
N VAL A 10 -3.67 -23.73 -2.76
CA VAL A 10 -3.07 -22.51 -3.30
C VAL A 10 -1.93 -22.88 -4.23
N LYS A 11 -1.97 -22.41 -5.48
CA LYS A 11 -0.88 -22.62 -6.45
C LYS A 11 0.14 -21.49 -6.31
N THR A 12 1.40 -21.84 -6.05
CA THR A 12 2.55 -20.93 -6.10
C THR A 12 3.25 -21.08 -7.46
N ILE A 13 3.86 -20.00 -7.96
CA ILE A 13 4.52 -19.96 -9.28
C ILE A 13 6.05 -20.10 -9.15
N TYR A 14 6.63 -19.67 -8.02
CA TYR A 14 8.08 -19.76 -7.79
C TYR A 14 8.39 -20.26 -6.37
N PRO A 15 8.76 -21.55 -6.21
CA PRO A 15 8.67 -22.65 -7.18
C PRO A 15 7.21 -23.03 -7.50
N ILE A 16 6.97 -23.71 -8.63
CA ILE A 16 5.62 -24.21 -8.96
C ILE A 16 5.24 -25.37 -8.02
N LYS A 17 4.29 -25.10 -7.13
CA LYS A 17 3.78 -26.07 -6.15
C LYS A 17 2.33 -25.77 -5.77
N ILE A 18 1.64 -26.77 -5.23
CA ILE A 18 0.36 -26.62 -4.55
C ILE A 18 0.61 -26.65 -3.04
N THR A 19 0.24 -25.57 -2.36
CA THR A 19 0.25 -25.48 -0.89
C THR A 19 -1.15 -25.80 -0.39
N ILE A 20 -1.27 -26.79 0.51
CA ILE A 20 -2.54 -27.19 1.12
C ILE A 20 -2.59 -26.56 2.51
N ILE A 21 -3.63 -25.78 2.76
CA ILE A 21 -3.85 -25.06 4.02
C ILE A 21 -5.09 -25.66 4.68
N ASP A 22 -4.95 -26.06 5.94
CA ASP A 22 -6.07 -26.49 6.77
C ASP A 22 -6.88 -25.25 7.19
N LEU A 23 -8.17 -25.20 6.86
CA LEU A 23 -9.01 -24.03 7.09
C LEU A 23 -9.36 -23.81 8.56
N LYS A 24 -9.24 -24.83 9.42
CA LYS A 24 -9.53 -24.71 10.85
C LYS A 24 -8.36 -24.08 11.62
N THR A 25 -7.14 -24.41 11.22
CA THR A 25 -5.90 -24.00 11.88
C THR A 25 -5.16 -22.91 11.14
N LEU A 26 -5.48 -22.69 9.86
CA LEU A 26 -4.78 -21.83 8.90
C LEU A 26 -3.30 -22.21 8.69
N ALA A 27 -2.90 -23.40 9.13
CA ALA A 27 -1.55 -23.91 8.97
C ALA A 27 -1.38 -24.60 7.62
N VAL A 28 -0.15 -24.53 7.08
CA VAL A 28 0.25 -25.34 5.93
C VAL A 28 0.27 -26.82 6.35
N LYS A 29 -0.58 -27.62 5.71
CA LYS A 29 -0.68 -29.07 5.88
C LYS A 29 0.39 -29.80 5.08
N GLU A 30 0.50 -29.47 3.79
CA GLU A 30 1.43 -30.12 2.86
C GLU A 30 1.75 -29.22 1.67
N GLU A 31 2.89 -29.48 1.01
CA GLU A 31 3.28 -28.85 -0.23
C GLU A 31 3.58 -29.90 -1.30
N VAL A 32 2.83 -29.86 -2.40
CA VAL A 32 2.92 -30.81 -3.50
C VAL A 32 3.60 -30.16 -4.69
N LYS A 33 4.75 -30.72 -5.12
CA LYS A 33 5.38 -30.31 -6.37
C LYS A 33 4.65 -30.91 -7.55
N LEU A 34 4.33 -30.09 -8.55
CA LEU A 34 3.83 -30.57 -9.83
C LEU A 34 4.99 -31.18 -10.64
N SER A 35 4.73 -32.22 -11.45
CA SER A 35 5.78 -32.93 -12.18
C SER A 35 6.31 -32.17 -13.41
N GLY A 36 7.56 -32.47 -13.79
CA GLY A 36 8.50 -31.68 -14.62
C GLY A 36 8.16 -31.31 -16.08
N ASN A 37 6.88 -31.23 -16.46
CA ASN A 37 6.44 -30.33 -17.54
C ASN A 37 5.90 -28.99 -17.00
N SER A 38 5.75 -28.86 -15.68
CA SER A 38 5.57 -27.59 -14.98
C SER A 38 6.89 -26.86 -14.70
N ASP A 39 8.05 -27.52 -14.84
CA ASP A 39 9.34 -26.83 -14.84
C ASP A 39 9.47 -26.08 -16.17
N GLU A 40 8.91 -24.87 -16.17
CA GLU A 40 8.95 -23.96 -17.30
C GLU A 40 10.42 -23.70 -17.67
N ARG A 41 10.84 -24.28 -18.78
CA ARG A 41 12.22 -24.18 -19.24
C ARG A 41 12.51 -22.71 -19.51
N TRP A 42 13.65 -22.26 -18.97
CA TRP A 42 14.36 -21.05 -19.37
C TRP A 42 14.23 -20.81 -20.89
N GLY A 43 13.33 -19.90 -21.28
CA GLY A 43 12.98 -19.65 -22.68
C GLY A 43 11.55 -19.15 -22.90
N VAL A 44 10.63 -19.37 -21.95
CA VAL A 44 9.29 -18.75 -21.93
C VAL A 44 9.36 -17.50 -21.04
N PRO A 45 9.01 -16.29 -21.52
CA PRO A 45 9.03 -15.06 -20.72
C PRO A 45 8.26 -15.15 -19.40
N SER A 46 8.74 -14.46 -18.35
CA SER A 46 8.11 -14.42 -17.02
C SER A 46 6.65 -13.96 -17.02
N VAL A 47 6.24 -13.22 -18.05
CA VAL A 47 4.86 -12.77 -18.27
C VAL A 47 3.88 -13.94 -18.42
N PHE A 48 4.32 -15.10 -18.92
CA PHE A 48 3.49 -16.29 -19.15
C PHE A 48 3.26 -17.14 -17.89
N LEU A 49 4.13 -16.98 -16.89
CA LEU A 49 4.10 -17.65 -15.58
C LEU A 49 3.01 -17.07 -14.65
N GLU A 50 2.63 -15.81 -14.87
CA GLU A 50 1.79 -15.04 -13.96
C GLU A 50 0.27 -15.14 -14.23
N TYR A 51 -0.15 -15.79 -15.32
CA TYR A 51 -1.58 -16.01 -15.57
C TYR A 51 -2.13 -17.03 -14.55
N PRO A 52 -3.19 -16.69 -13.78
CA PRO A 52 -3.79 -17.63 -12.83
C PRO A 52 -4.25 -18.84 -13.62
N ARG A 53 -3.75 -20.02 -13.24
CA ARG A 53 -4.19 -21.25 -13.87
C ARG A 53 -5.38 -21.80 -13.10
N PRO A 54 -6.45 -22.21 -13.81
CA PRO A 54 -7.66 -22.70 -13.16
C PRO A 54 -7.36 -23.93 -12.31
N MET A 55 -8.04 -24.03 -11.18
CA MET A 55 -8.02 -25.20 -10.32
C MET A 55 -9.45 -25.62 -10.01
N ILE A 56 -9.74 -26.92 -10.13
CA ILE A 56 -11.06 -27.48 -9.80
C ILE A 56 -10.90 -28.65 -8.86
N VAL A 57 -11.58 -28.57 -7.72
CA VAL A 57 -11.69 -29.67 -6.76
C VAL A 57 -12.89 -30.53 -7.15
N ASP A 58 -12.65 -31.82 -7.34
CA ASP A 58 -13.66 -32.87 -7.48
C ASP A 58 -13.67 -33.70 -6.20
N GLU A 59 -14.45 -33.26 -5.21
CA GLU A 59 -14.49 -33.89 -3.88
C GLU A 59 -15.00 -35.33 -3.89
N GLU A 60 -15.89 -35.66 -4.83
CA GLU A 60 -16.55 -36.98 -4.90
C GLU A 60 -15.57 -38.07 -5.33
N GLU A 61 -14.73 -37.76 -6.31
CA GLU A 61 -13.69 -38.67 -6.79
C GLU A 61 -12.34 -38.43 -6.11
N GLY A 62 -12.26 -37.48 -5.17
CA GLY A 62 -11.05 -37.18 -4.41
C GLY A 62 -9.90 -36.65 -5.28
N ARG A 63 -10.18 -35.75 -6.24
CA ARG A 63 -9.18 -35.24 -7.18
C ARG A 63 -9.15 -33.71 -7.23
N LEU A 64 -7.96 -33.14 -7.45
CA LEU A 64 -7.78 -31.74 -7.82
C LEU A 64 -7.19 -31.67 -9.23
N PHE A 65 -7.90 -30.98 -10.13
CA PHE A 65 -7.43 -30.64 -11.46
C PHE A 65 -6.72 -29.30 -11.42
N VAL A 66 -5.48 -29.25 -11.90
CA VAL A 66 -4.66 -28.04 -11.97
C VAL A 66 -4.33 -27.76 -13.43
N GLY A 67 -4.83 -26.64 -13.94
CA GLY A 67 -4.42 -26.11 -15.23
C GLY A 67 -2.94 -25.74 -15.20
N ASN A 68 -2.21 -26.08 -16.24
CA ASN A 68 -0.89 -25.55 -16.55
C ASN A 68 -0.92 -24.95 -17.95
N TYR A 69 0.20 -24.36 -18.36
CA TYR A 69 0.32 -23.73 -19.65
C TYR A 69 0.03 -24.69 -20.82
N LEU A 70 0.60 -25.90 -20.80
CA LEU A 70 0.46 -26.92 -21.87
C LEU A 70 -0.08 -28.27 -21.37
N SER A 71 -0.59 -28.34 -20.14
CA SER A 71 -1.05 -29.59 -19.56
C SER A 71 -2.10 -29.38 -18.48
N ILE A 72 -2.77 -30.46 -18.10
CA ILE A 72 -3.58 -30.53 -16.88
C ILE A 72 -2.91 -31.54 -15.93
N SER A 73 -2.53 -31.09 -14.73
CA SER A 73 -2.10 -31.98 -13.65
C SER A 73 -3.31 -32.45 -12.86
N VAL A 74 -3.31 -33.73 -12.48
CA VAL A 74 -4.34 -34.35 -11.63
C VAL A 74 -3.66 -34.77 -10.34
N LEU A 75 -4.10 -34.17 -9.24
CA LEU A 75 -3.69 -34.47 -7.88
C LEU A 75 -4.73 -35.38 -7.24
N ASP A 76 -4.29 -36.44 -6.59
CA ASP A 76 -5.13 -37.26 -5.72
C ASP A 76 -5.14 -36.63 -4.31
N LEU A 77 -6.33 -36.32 -3.80
CA LEU A 77 -6.53 -35.58 -2.56
C LEU A 77 -6.35 -36.43 -1.29
N ASP A 78 -6.36 -37.77 -1.43
CA ASP A 78 -6.15 -38.66 -0.29
C ASP A 78 -4.67 -38.92 -0.04
N THR A 79 -3.87 -38.87 -1.10
CA THR A 79 -2.43 -39.10 -1.06
C THR A 79 -1.60 -37.82 -1.22
N ASP A 80 -2.25 -36.70 -1.54
CA ASP A 80 -1.62 -35.40 -1.80
C ASP A 80 -0.48 -35.51 -2.83
N ARG A 81 -0.67 -36.36 -3.86
CA ARG A 81 0.33 -36.60 -4.92
C ARG A 81 -0.22 -36.46 -6.33
N THR A 82 0.59 -35.88 -7.21
CA THR A 82 0.30 -35.85 -8.64
C THR A 82 0.22 -37.28 -9.17
N VAL A 83 -0.96 -37.69 -9.61
CA VAL A 83 -1.21 -39.03 -10.17
C VAL A 83 -1.13 -39.05 -11.69
N LYS A 84 -1.36 -37.91 -12.35
CA LYS A 84 -1.28 -37.82 -13.81
C LYS A 84 -0.99 -36.40 -14.27
N ASP A 85 -0.14 -36.27 -15.29
CA ASP A 85 -0.03 -35.05 -16.10
C ASP A 85 -0.50 -35.34 -17.52
N ILE A 86 -1.44 -34.54 -18.00
CA ILE A 86 -2.11 -34.74 -19.28
C ILE A 86 -1.63 -33.63 -20.23
N PRO A 87 -0.77 -33.94 -21.20
CA PRO A 87 -0.28 -32.93 -22.15
C PRO A 87 -1.38 -32.52 -23.13
N LEU A 88 -1.57 -31.22 -23.31
CA LEU A 88 -2.46 -30.64 -24.31
C LEU A 88 -1.69 -30.45 -25.63
N THR A 89 -1.50 -31.55 -26.35
CA THR A 89 -0.76 -31.56 -27.61
C THR A 89 -1.59 -30.97 -28.76
N GLY A 90 -0.92 -30.52 -29.81
CA GLY A 90 -1.55 -29.91 -30.97
C GLY A 90 -0.53 -29.51 -32.05
N PRO A 91 -0.96 -28.88 -33.13
CA PRO A 91 -0.04 -28.19 -34.03
C PRO A 91 0.59 -27.01 -33.30
N GLU A 92 1.89 -26.82 -33.51
CA GLU A 92 2.63 -25.68 -32.99
C GLU A 92 2.11 -24.39 -33.61
N LYS A 93 1.93 -23.36 -32.78
CA LYS A 93 1.53 -22.02 -33.18
C LYS A 93 2.61 -21.02 -32.81
N ASP A 94 2.79 -20.08 -33.71
CA ASP A 94 3.55 -18.86 -33.46
C ASP A 94 2.56 -17.82 -32.92
N ILE A 95 2.83 -17.31 -31.71
CA ILE A 95 2.10 -16.19 -31.16
C ILE A 95 3.13 -15.14 -30.76
N CYS A 96 3.15 -14.02 -31.47
CA CYS A 96 4.08 -12.91 -31.24
C CYS A 96 5.57 -13.25 -31.42
N GLY A 97 5.92 -14.04 -32.44
CA GLY A 97 7.31 -14.43 -32.71
C GLY A 97 7.83 -15.51 -31.75
N TRP A 98 6.99 -15.98 -30.83
CA TRP A 98 7.27 -17.10 -29.95
C TRP A 98 6.66 -18.37 -30.55
N SER A 99 7.53 -19.33 -30.86
CA SER A 99 7.13 -20.68 -31.27
C SER A 99 6.84 -21.56 -30.05
N GLN A 100 6.31 -22.78 -30.25
CA GLN A 100 5.98 -23.79 -29.23
C GLN A 100 4.65 -23.65 -28.48
N PHE A 101 3.67 -22.87 -28.99
CA PHE A 101 2.32 -22.88 -28.43
C PHE A 101 1.52 -24.06 -28.99
N PHE A 102 1.00 -24.92 -28.10
CA PHE A 102 0.04 -25.98 -28.48
C PHE A 102 -1.35 -25.74 -27.91
N SER A 103 -1.41 -25.02 -26.79
CA SER A 103 -2.61 -24.69 -26.05
C SER A 103 -2.33 -23.48 -25.15
N LEU A 104 -3.37 -22.74 -24.77
CA LEU A 104 -3.29 -21.74 -23.71
C LEU A 104 -4.52 -21.87 -22.82
N VAL A 105 -4.35 -22.58 -21.70
CA VAL A 105 -5.43 -22.85 -20.74
C VAL A 105 -5.79 -21.59 -19.96
N MET A 106 -7.03 -21.14 -20.12
CA MET A 106 -7.59 -19.95 -19.47
C MET A 106 -8.48 -20.29 -18.28
N ASP A 107 -9.34 -21.29 -18.46
CA ASP A 107 -10.30 -21.71 -17.45
C ASP A 107 -10.71 -23.17 -17.68
N MET A 108 -11.37 -23.79 -16.69
CA MET A 108 -11.91 -25.13 -16.78
C MET A 108 -13.34 -25.19 -16.23
N ALA A 109 -14.14 -26.15 -16.69
CA ALA A 109 -15.42 -26.47 -16.09
C ALA A 109 -15.59 -27.99 -15.99
N LEU A 110 -15.95 -28.47 -14.79
CA LEU A 110 -16.18 -29.89 -14.53
C LEU A 110 -17.65 -30.24 -14.78
N ASP A 111 -17.87 -31.28 -15.56
CA ASP A 111 -19.17 -31.92 -15.76
C ASP A 111 -19.11 -33.33 -15.20
N LYS A 112 -19.63 -33.47 -13.97
CA LYS A 112 -19.66 -34.73 -13.24
C LYS A 112 -20.58 -35.74 -13.89
N ASP A 113 -21.70 -35.29 -14.46
CA ASP A 113 -22.72 -36.17 -15.02
C ASP A 113 -22.21 -36.88 -16.28
N ALA A 114 -21.44 -36.16 -17.09
CA ALA A 114 -20.78 -36.72 -18.26
C ALA A 114 -19.38 -37.30 -17.98
N ASN A 115 -18.87 -37.15 -16.75
CA ASN A 115 -17.48 -37.40 -16.35
C ASN A 115 -16.47 -36.75 -17.31
N ARG A 116 -16.61 -35.44 -17.53
CA ARG A 116 -15.81 -34.64 -18.47
C ARG A 116 -15.26 -33.38 -17.83
N LEU A 117 -14.10 -32.96 -18.31
CA LEU A 117 -13.52 -31.66 -18.01
C LEU A 117 -13.43 -30.84 -19.30
N TYR A 118 -14.11 -29.69 -19.30
CA TYR A 118 -14.06 -28.70 -20.37
C TYR A 118 -12.95 -27.70 -20.09
N ILE A 119 -12.16 -27.34 -21.09
CA ILE A 119 -10.95 -26.52 -20.95
C ILE A 119 -11.00 -25.40 -21.97
N ALA A 120 -10.98 -24.15 -21.53
CA ALA A 120 -10.90 -22.99 -22.40
C ALA A 120 -9.49 -22.86 -22.95
N ASP A 121 -9.33 -23.13 -24.25
CA ASP A 121 -8.06 -23.06 -24.95
C ASP A 121 -8.06 -21.84 -25.88
N MET A 122 -7.50 -20.74 -25.36
CA MET A 122 -7.43 -19.46 -26.05
C MET A 122 -6.58 -19.53 -27.32
N ALA A 123 -5.43 -20.21 -27.27
CA ALA A 123 -4.54 -20.33 -28.41
C ALA A 123 -5.22 -21.05 -29.60
N ASN A 124 -6.20 -21.91 -29.32
CA ASN A 124 -6.95 -22.64 -30.32
C ASN A 124 -8.34 -22.09 -30.64
N SER A 125 -8.79 -21.04 -29.96
CA SER A 125 -10.17 -20.54 -30.05
C SER A 125 -11.18 -21.70 -29.97
N SER A 126 -11.02 -22.55 -28.94
CA SER A 126 -11.81 -23.78 -28.81
C SER A 126 -11.97 -24.17 -27.35
N VAL A 127 -13.02 -24.91 -27.03
CA VAL A 127 -13.10 -25.63 -25.75
C VAL A 127 -12.63 -27.06 -25.95
N ARG A 128 -11.50 -27.42 -25.35
CA ARG A 128 -11.00 -28.80 -25.35
C ARG A 128 -11.83 -29.62 -24.37
N VAL A 129 -12.06 -30.88 -24.69
CA VAL A 129 -12.86 -31.78 -23.87
C VAL A 129 -12.00 -32.96 -23.46
N LEU A 130 -11.88 -33.18 -22.15
CA LEU A 130 -11.15 -34.30 -21.58
C LEU A 130 -12.15 -35.29 -20.97
N ASP A 131 -12.10 -36.55 -21.41
CA ASP A 131 -12.86 -37.64 -20.78
C ASP A 131 -12.17 -38.06 -19.48
N LEU A 132 -12.86 -38.04 -18.35
CA LEU A 132 -12.25 -38.32 -17.04
C LEU A 132 -12.22 -39.81 -16.69
N ASN A 133 -12.77 -40.69 -17.53
CA ASN A 133 -12.67 -42.14 -17.35
C ASN A 133 -11.28 -42.66 -17.73
N ASP A 134 -10.72 -42.17 -18.84
CA ASP A 134 -9.44 -42.62 -19.39
C ASP A 134 -8.42 -41.48 -19.63
N PHE A 135 -8.85 -40.22 -19.42
CA PHE A 135 -8.09 -39.00 -19.66
C PHE A 135 -7.67 -38.82 -21.12
N GLN A 136 -8.49 -39.28 -22.06
CA GLN A 136 -8.32 -38.98 -23.48
C GLN A 136 -8.97 -37.65 -23.84
N LEU A 137 -8.30 -36.90 -24.72
CA LEU A 137 -8.86 -35.71 -25.33
C LEU A 137 -9.86 -36.12 -26.42
N LEU A 138 -11.08 -35.60 -26.33
CA LEU A 138 -12.13 -35.76 -27.32
C LEU A 138 -12.09 -34.62 -28.35
N ASP A 139 -12.98 -34.70 -29.34
CA ASP A 139 -13.16 -33.63 -30.32
C ASP A 139 -13.44 -32.29 -29.61
N PRO A 140 -12.70 -31.22 -29.95
CA PRO A 140 -12.91 -29.92 -29.34
C PRO A 140 -14.22 -29.30 -29.80
N ILE A 141 -14.81 -28.47 -28.95
CA ILE A 141 -15.95 -27.62 -29.30
C ILE A 141 -15.39 -26.37 -29.97
N PRO A 142 -15.65 -26.15 -31.27
CA PRO A 142 -15.18 -24.95 -31.96
C PRO A 142 -15.99 -23.73 -31.51
N ILE A 143 -15.32 -22.59 -31.40
CA ILE A 143 -15.92 -21.29 -31.12
C ILE A 143 -15.22 -20.24 -31.97
N ASP A 144 -15.98 -19.26 -32.45
CA ASP A 144 -15.47 -18.26 -33.40
C ASP A 144 -14.59 -17.19 -32.75
N GLN A 145 -14.44 -17.26 -31.42
CA GLN A 145 -13.79 -16.30 -30.54
C GLN A 145 -12.93 -17.03 -29.50
N ASP A 146 -12.13 -16.28 -28.74
CA ASP A 146 -11.21 -16.88 -27.78
C ASP A 146 -11.89 -17.08 -26.42
N PRO A 147 -12.04 -18.32 -25.94
CA PRO A 147 -12.67 -18.58 -24.65
C PRO A 147 -11.78 -18.09 -23.52
N VAL A 148 -12.37 -17.40 -22.55
CA VAL A 148 -11.68 -16.90 -21.36
C VAL A 148 -12.20 -17.52 -20.07
N GLN A 149 -13.50 -17.85 -20.02
CA GLN A 149 -14.11 -18.44 -18.83
C GLN A 149 -15.25 -19.39 -19.20
N LEU A 150 -15.41 -20.45 -18.40
CA LEU A 150 -16.40 -21.51 -18.60
C LEU A 150 -17.23 -21.71 -17.34
N ILE A 151 -18.54 -21.88 -17.50
CA ILE A 151 -19.40 -22.39 -16.44
C ILE A 151 -20.29 -23.49 -16.99
N ARG A 152 -20.21 -24.68 -16.38
CA ARG A 152 -21.17 -25.75 -16.60
C ARG A 152 -22.38 -25.52 -15.71
N ASP A 153 -23.58 -25.51 -16.30
CA ASP A 153 -24.84 -25.40 -15.55
C ASP A 153 -25.17 -26.75 -14.88
N PRO A 154 -25.19 -26.86 -13.54
CA PRO A 154 -25.51 -28.13 -12.88
C PRO A 154 -26.98 -28.55 -13.05
N SER A 155 -27.86 -27.64 -13.47
CA SER A 155 -29.29 -27.88 -13.61
C SER A 155 -29.73 -28.22 -15.05
N GLN A 156 -28.85 -28.02 -16.04
CA GLN A 156 -29.17 -28.19 -17.46
C GLN A 156 -27.95 -28.68 -18.26
N ASP A 157 -28.18 -29.18 -19.46
CA ASP A 157 -27.11 -29.64 -20.37
C ASP A 157 -26.44 -28.48 -21.13
N PHE A 158 -26.15 -27.37 -20.44
CA PHE A 158 -25.54 -26.19 -21.03
C PHE A 158 -24.14 -25.91 -20.48
N LEU A 159 -23.26 -25.52 -21.39
CA LEU A 159 -21.99 -24.89 -21.10
C LEU A 159 -22.09 -23.41 -21.51
N TYR A 160 -21.92 -22.52 -20.54
CA TYR A 160 -21.81 -21.08 -20.78
C TYR A 160 -20.34 -20.72 -20.98
N ILE A 161 -20.05 -20.07 -22.10
CA ILE A 161 -18.69 -19.73 -22.52
C ILE A 161 -18.62 -18.23 -22.66
N LEU A 162 -17.81 -17.56 -21.85
CA LEU A 162 -17.43 -16.18 -22.11
C LEU A 162 -16.23 -16.21 -23.05
N ALA A 163 -16.39 -15.62 -24.23
CA ALA A 163 -15.35 -15.55 -25.24
C ALA A 163 -15.12 -14.09 -25.67
N ARG A 164 -13.86 -13.72 -25.87
CA ARG A 164 -13.47 -12.38 -26.33
C ARG A 164 -13.23 -12.38 -27.84
N ASN A 165 -13.38 -11.22 -28.51
CA ASN A 165 -12.93 -11.15 -29.90
C ASN A 165 -11.40 -11.34 -29.99
N LYS A 166 -10.97 -11.85 -31.15
CA LYS A 166 -9.56 -12.04 -31.47
C LYS A 166 -8.91 -10.69 -31.77
N PRO A 167 -7.70 -10.41 -31.25
CA PRO A 167 -6.95 -9.23 -31.67
C PRO A 167 -6.57 -9.32 -33.16
N GLU A 168 -6.47 -8.17 -33.82
CA GLU A 168 -5.88 -8.09 -35.17
C GLU A 168 -4.38 -8.46 -35.14
N ASP A 169 -3.67 -8.04 -34.08
CA ASP A 169 -2.27 -8.38 -33.83
C ASP A 169 -2.13 -9.43 -32.72
N PRO A 170 -1.59 -10.64 -33.01
CA PRO A 170 -1.36 -11.66 -32.01
C PRO A 170 -0.32 -11.30 -30.92
N CYS A 171 0.49 -10.26 -31.08
CA CYS A 171 1.29 -9.74 -29.96
C CYS A 171 0.44 -9.19 -28.82
N ARG A 172 -0.75 -8.68 -29.14
CA ARG A 172 -1.70 -8.16 -28.14
C ARG A 172 -2.36 -9.24 -27.30
N TYR A 173 -2.12 -10.54 -27.54
CA TYR A 173 -2.50 -11.58 -26.58
C TYR A 173 -1.81 -11.38 -25.22
N PHE A 174 -0.59 -10.82 -25.19
CA PHE A 174 0.30 -10.84 -24.02
C PHE A 174 0.84 -9.48 -23.56
N GLU A 175 0.88 -8.48 -24.44
CA GLU A 175 1.54 -7.20 -24.14
C GLU A 175 0.74 -6.27 -23.22
N LEU A 176 -0.54 -6.55 -22.96
CA LEU A 176 -1.42 -5.68 -22.18
C LEU A 176 -2.30 -6.53 -21.25
N PRO A 177 -2.42 -6.16 -19.95
CA PRO A 177 -3.13 -6.93 -18.93
C PRO A 177 -4.53 -7.32 -19.44
N ALA A 178 -4.72 -8.64 -19.63
CA ALA A 178 -5.98 -9.29 -19.98
C ALA A 178 -6.96 -8.43 -20.80
N TYR A 179 -6.54 -8.15 -22.04
CA TYR A 179 -7.38 -7.53 -23.06
C TYR A 179 -8.71 -8.30 -23.20
N MET A 180 -9.79 -7.80 -22.59
CA MET A 180 -11.11 -7.78 -23.22
C MET A 180 -11.34 -6.43 -23.91
N GLY A 181 -10.25 -5.79 -24.37
CA GLY A 181 -10.29 -4.58 -25.21
C GLY A 181 -11.00 -4.77 -26.55
N PHE A 182 -11.41 -5.99 -26.84
CA PHE A 182 -12.35 -6.29 -27.90
C PHE A 182 -13.60 -6.87 -27.23
N GLY A 183 -14.78 -6.34 -27.59
CA GLY A 183 -16.06 -6.78 -27.03
C GLY A 183 -16.16 -8.30 -26.86
N ALA A 184 -16.89 -8.73 -25.83
CA ALA A 184 -17.02 -10.13 -25.51
C ALA A 184 -18.38 -10.66 -25.92
N LYS A 185 -18.52 -11.97 -25.83
CA LYS A 185 -19.73 -12.68 -26.15
C LYS A 185 -19.93 -13.79 -25.14
N LEU A 186 -21.13 -13.84 -24.60
CA LEU A 186 -21.60 -15.01 -23.89
C LEU A 186 -22.22 -15.97 -24.89
N VAL A 187 -21.70 -17.19 -24.96
CA VAL A 187 -22.19 -18.27 -25.80
C VAL A 187 -22.88 -19.32 -24.93
N LYS A 188 -24.10 -19.72 -25.31
CA LYS A 188 -24.82 -20.85 -24.73
C LYS A 188 -24.68 -22.06 -25.64
N TYR A 189 -23.89 -23.03 -25.20
CA TYR A 189 -23.63 -24.26 -25.93
C TYR A 189 -24.39 -25.43 -25.30
N ASN A 190 -25.19 -26.14 -26.10
CA ASN A 190 -25.90 -27.33 -25.68
C ASN A 190 -24.99 -28.56 -25.78
N LEU A 191 -24.75 -29.22 -24.65
CA LEU A 191 -23.86 -30.36 -24.53
C LEU A 191 -24.43 -31.65 -25.14
N VAL A 192 -25.76 -31.76 -25.26
CA VAL A 192 -26.45 -32.92 -25.85
C VAL A 192 -26.54 -32.79 -27.36
N THR A 193 -27.08 -31.68 -27.87
CA THR A 193 -27.22 -31.46 -29.33
C THR A 193 -25.90 -31.08 -29.99
N ARG A 194 -24.91 -30.67 -29.19
CA ARG A 194 -23.58 -30.19 -29.62
C ARG A 194 -23.65 -28.95 -30.52
N THR A 195 -24.60 -28.06 -30.23
CA THR A 195 -24.84 -26.83 -31.00
C THR A 195 -24.82 -25.59 -30.12
N ILE A 196 -24.43 -24.46 -30.71
CA ILE A 196 -24.66 -23.14 -30.13
C ILE A 196 -26.15 -22.80 -30.27
N GLU A 197 -26.82 -22.51 -29.15
CA GLU A 197 -28.25 -22.19 -29.12
C GLU A 197 -28.54 -20.70 -28.96
N GLY A 198 -27.56 -19.94 -28.47
CA GLY A 198 -27.74 -18.52 -28.22
C GLY A 198 -26.43 -17.82 -27.97
N GLU A 199 -26.44 -16.52 -28.26
CA GLU A 199 -25.28 -15.67 -28.16
C GLU A 199 -25.68 -14.25 -27.73
N ILE A 200 -25.01 -13.70 -26.72
CA ILE A 200 -25.27 -12.35 -26.21
C ILE A 200 -23.97 -11.54 -26.30
N PRO A 201 -23.95 -10.39 -27.00
CA PRO A 201 -22.81 -9.49 -26.94
C PRO A 201 -22.74 -8.89 -25.53
N ILE A 202 -21.56 -8.94 -24.92
CA ILE A 202 -21.26 -8.27 -23.67
C ILE A 202 -20.36 -7.09 -24.04
N ASP A 203 -20.98 -5.90 -24.07
CA ASP A 203 -20.29 -4.67 -24.43
C ASP A 203 -19.41 -4.20 -23.28
N VAL A 204 -18.24 -4.81 -23.21
CA VAL A 204 -17.17 -4.35 -22.35
C VAL A 204 -16.53 -3.16 -23.06
N ILE A 205 -17.13 -1.98 -22.86
CA ILE A 205 -16.61 -0.72 -23.40
C ILE A 205 -15.15 -0.58 -23.01
N VAL A 206 -14.31 -0.52 -24.05
CA VAL A 206 -12.94 -0.09 -23.96
C VAL A 206 -12.81 1.04 -24.97
N ASP A 207 -12.54 2.25 -24.47
CA ASP A 207 -11.94 3.26 -25.33
C ASP A 207 -10.54 2.74 -25.67
N GLU A 208 -10.32 2.46 -26.95
CA GLU A 208 -9.05 2.01 -27.49
C GLU A 208 -7.93 2.88 -26.91
N TRP A 209 -6.99 2.25 -26.21
CA TRP A 209 -5.71 2.87 -26.01
C TRP A 209 -5.06 3.00 -27.38
N GLY A 210 -5.25 4.15 -28.02
CA GLY A 210 -4.31 4.66 -29.00
C GLY A 210 -2.95 4.63 -28.33
N TRP A 211 -2.18 3.60 -28.66
CA TRP A 211 -0.74 3.61 -28.48
C TRP A 211 -0.30 4.90 -29.15
N ASP A 212 0.28 5.84 -28.41
CA ASP A 212 0.97 6.92 -29.07
C ASP A 212 2.15 6.25 -29.76
N GLU A 213 2.06 6.10 -31.08
CA GLU A 213 3.06 5.45 -31.92
C GLU A 213 4.44 6.13 -31.73
N ASN A 214 4.45 7.36 -31.20
CA ASN A 214 5.63 8.13 -30.86
C ASN A 214 6.28 7.75 -29.50
N ALA A 215 5.69 6.85 -28.70
CA ALA A 215 6.29 6.39 -27.45
C ALA A 215 7.55 5.53 -27.69
N ALA A 216 7.69 4.94 -28.88
CA ALA A 216 8.93 4.30 -29.32
C ALA A 216 10.06 5.30 -29.61
N ASP A 217 9.72 6.57 -29.84
CA ASP A 217 10.66 7.67 -30.12
C ASP A 217 10.94 8.55 -28.88
N ASP A 218 10.41 8.21 -27.70
CA ASP A 218 10.75 8.87 -26.43
C ASP A 218 12.12 8.37 -25.93
N PRO A 219 13.17 9.20 -25.95
CA PRO A 219 14.51 8.80 -25.49
C PRO A 219 14.58 8.53 -23.98
N ASN A 220 13.51 8.79 -23.22
CA ASN A 220 13.37 8.43 -21.81
C ASN A 220 12.49 7.20 -21.58
N ALA A 221 12.01 6.55 -22.64
CA ALA A 221 11.44 5.22 -22.50
C ALA A 221 12.55 4.27 -22.08
N ILE A 222 12.46 3.72 -20.87
CA ILE A 222 13.30 2.61 -20.43
C ILE A 222 12.86 1.37 -21.21
N ILE A 223 13.34 1.30 -22.45
CA ILE A 223 13.44 0.06 -23.20
C ILE A 223 14.61 -0.65 -22.51
N GLY A 224 14.37 -1.77 -21.82
CA GLY A 224 15.46 -2.63 -21.37
C GLY A 224 16.39 -2.94 -22.56
N GLU A 225 17.68 -3.17 -22.34
CA GLU A 225 18.66 -3.39 -23.42
C GLU A 225 18.30 -4.56 -24.37
N ASP A 226 17.30 -5.34 -24.01
CA ASP A 226 16.70 -6.48 -24.67
C ASP A 226 15.33 -6.19 -25.34
N GLY A 227 14.84 -4.94 -25.35
CA GLY A 227 13.62 -4.55 -26.06
C GLY A 227 12.30 -4.93 -25.37
N PHE A 228 12.36 -5.49 -24.15
CA PHE A 228 11.18 -5.95 -23.43
C PHE A 228 10.73 -4.94 -22.38
N ALA A 229 9.53 -4.40 -22.56
CA ALA A 229 8.84 -3.74 -21.47
C ALA A 229 8.35 -4.80 -20.47
N LEU A 230 8.77 -4.67 -19.22
CA LEU A 230 8.36 -5.49 -18.08
C LEU A 230 6.87 -5.26 -17.77
N PHE A 231 5.98 -5.90 -18.53
CA PHE A 231 4.55 -5.94 -18.25
C PHE A 231 4.24 -7.22 -17.49
N LYS A 232 4.21 -7.14 -16.15
CA LYS A 232 3.82 -8.26 -15.28
C LYS A 232 2.30 -8.37 -15.25
N THR A 233 1.74 -9.55 -15.50
CA THR A 233 0.29 -9.73 -15.59
C THR A 233 -0.29 -9.99 -14.21
N ASN A 234 -1.31 -9.23 -13.81
CA ASN A 234 -2.05 -9.51 -12.58
C ASN A 234 -3.43 -10.11 -12.89
N GLN A 235 -3.89 -10.98 -12.00
CA GLN A 235 -5.15 -11.76 -12.10
C GLN A 235 -6.41 -10.89 -12.17
N ASN A 236 -6.29 -9.63 -11.74
CA ASN A 236 -7.38 -8.68 -11.54
C ASN A 236 -7.93 -8.10 -12.85
N ALA A 237 -7.41 -8.57 -13.98
CA ALA A 237 -7.75 -8.06 -15.29
C ALA A 237 -8.63 -9.02 -16.14
N THR A 238 -9.14 -10.15 -15.59
CA THR A 238 -10.07 -11.03 -16.33
C THR A 238 -11.51 -10.92 -15.83
N PRO A 239 -12.51 -10.85 -16.73
CA PRO A 239 -13.93 -10.93 -16.40
C PRO A 239 -14.25 -12.13 -15.52
N LYS A 240 -15.28 -12.00 -14.70
CA LYS A 240 -15.75 -13.08 -13.84
C LYS A 240 -17.21 -13.35 -14.12
N MET A 241 -17.54 -14.61 -14.34
CA MET A 241 -18.88 -15.15 -14.40
C MET A 241 -19.21 -15.83 -13.08
N ALA A 242 -20.45 -15.67 -12.62
CA ALA A 242 -21.00 -16.39 -11.49
C ALA A 242 -22.44 -16.82 -11.81
N LEU A 243 -22.72 -18.11 -11.66
CA LEU A 243 -24.02 -18.70 -11.97
C LEU A 243 -24.87 -18.79 -10.70
N ASP A 244 -26.09 -18.24 -10.74
CA ASP A 244 -27.17 -18.56 -9.81
C ASP A 244 -28.10 -19.56 -10.51
N PRO A 245 -27.92 -20.88 -10.28
CA PRO A 245 -28.73 -21.90 -10.94
C PRO A 245 -30.17 -21.91 -10.43
N VAL A 246 -30.44 -21.42 -9.21
CA VAL A 246 -31.77 -21.42 -8.60
C VAL A 246 -32.65 -20.35 -9.24
N ARG A 247 -32.12 -19.14 -9.44
CA ARG A 247 -32.84 -18.02 -10.08
C ARG A 247 -32.70 -17.99 -11.60
N ARG A 248 -31.92 -18.91 -12.17
CA ARG A 248 -31.64 -18.97 -13.62
C ARG A 248 -30.99 -17.67 -14.11
N LYS A 249 -30.02 -17.16 -13.35
CA LYS A 249 -29.28 -15.93 -13.67
C LYS A 249 -27.80 -16.19 -13.81
N LEU A 250 -27.18 -15.49 -14.74
CA LEU A 250 -25.72 -15.45 -14.90
C LEU A 250 -25.23 -14.02 -14.72
N TRP A 251 -24.34 -13.84 -13.76
CA TRP A 251 -23.67 -12.58 -13.48
C TRP A 251 -22.34 -12.55 -14.21
N ILE A 252 -22.02 -11.43 -14.84
CA ILE A 252 -20.75 -11.23 -15.54
C ILE A 252 -20.19 -9.88 -15.10
N SER A 253 -18.94 -9.83 -14.68
CA SER A 253 -18.21 -8.58 -14.48
C SER A 253 -17.37 -8.26 -15.71
N SER A 254 -17.31 -6.98 -16.09
CA SER A 254 -16.20 -6.56 -16.94
C SER A 254 -14.92 -6.51 -16.12
N SER A 255 -13.81 -6.64 -16.85
CA SER A 255 -12.52 -6.23 -16.36
C SER A 255 -12.11 -4.92 -17.03
N PRO A 256 -11.91 -3.83 -16.28
CA PRO A 256 -11.39 -2.60 -16.84
C PRO A 256 -9.91 -2.72 -17.18
N ILE A 257 -9.49 -2.02 -18.23
CA ILE A 257 -8.09 -1.91 -18.64
C ILE A 257 -7.33 -1.09 -17.61
N TRP A 258 -6.32 -1.67 -16.97
CA TRP A 258 -5.20 -0.89 -16.44
C TRP A 258 -3.98 -1.72 -16.00
N HIS A 259 -2.78 -1.29 -16.43
CA HIS A 259 -1.47 -1.58 -15.81
C HIS A 259 -0.61 -0.32 -15.97
N PRO A 260 -0.21 0.38 -14.90
CA PRO A 260 0.77 1.46 -15.02
C PRO A 260 2.13 0.89 -15.35
N ARG A 261 2.98 1.61 -16.08
CA ARG A 261 4.34 1.14 -16.41
C ARG A 261 5.05 0.67 -15.13
N GLY A 262 5.23 -0.63 -14.97
CA GLY A 262 6.00 -1.25 -13.88
C GLY A 262 5.30 -1.54 -12.53
N ALA A 263 4.01 -1.28 -12.30
CA ALA A 263 3.41 -1.68 -11.02
C ALA A 263 2.95 -3.15 -11.02
N ALA A 264 3.67 -3.99 -10.26
CA ALA A 264 3.37 -5.41 -10.12
C ALA A 264 2.04 -5.69 -9.37
N PHE A 265 1.46 -4.71 -8.67
CA PHE A 265 0.30 -4.89 -7.80
C PHE A 265 -0.74 -3.78 -8.01
N ILE A 266 -1.86 -4.08 -8.69
CA ILE A 266 -2.92 -3.10 -8.97
C ILE A 266 -3.53 -2.51 -7.70
N SER A 267 -3.72 -3.31 -6.64
CA SER A 267 -4.22 -2.79 -5.36
C SER A 267 -3.29 -1.71 -4.83
N LEU A 268 -1.99 -2.00 -4.69
CA LEU A 268 -0.97 -1.04 -4.24
C LEU A 268 -0.91 0.21 -5.13
N ALA A 269 -0.99 0.04 -6.45
CA ALA A 269 -0.95 1.16 -7.40
C ALA A 269 -2.20 2.05 -7.32
N LEU A 270 -3.38 1.46 -7.04
CA LEU A 270 -4.62 2.19 -6.73
C LEU A 270 -4.48 2.99 -5.43
N LEU A 271 -3.86 2.41 -4.39
CA LEU A 271 -3.64 3.10 -3.10
C LEU A 271 -2.70 4.29 -3.27
N ASN A 272 -1.66 4.07 -4.06
CA ASN A 272 -0.74 5.12 -4.44
C ASN A 272 -1.39 6.11 -5.42
N GLY A 273 -2.61 5.90 -5.91
CA GLY A 273 -3.26 6.80 -6.87
C GLY A 273 -2.42 6.99 -8.13
N MET A 274 -1.62 5.98 -8.50
CA MET A 274 -0.87 5.97 -9.74
C MET A 274 -1.91 5.90 -10.84
N TYR A 275 -2.19 6.99 -11.54
CA TYR A 275 -2.95 6.95 -12.80
C TYR A 275 -2.12 7.72 -13.82
N HIS A 276 -1.64 7.01 -14.84
CA HIS A 276 -1.21 7.72 -16.05
C HIS A 276 -2.42 8.49 -16.62
N ASP A 277 -2.15 9.43 -17.52
CA ASP A 277 -3.02 10.28 -18.36
C ASP A 277 -4.48 9.88 -18.70
N ARG A 278 -5.02 8.76 -18.23
CA ARG A 278 -6.41 8.32 -18.41
C ARG A 278 -7.10 7.89 -17.09
N PRO A 279 -8.40 8.19 -16.93
CA PRO A 279 -9.15 7.80 -15.74
C PRO A 279 -9.25 6.27 -15.63
N LEU A 280 -9.15 5.76 -14.41
CA LEU A 280 -9.58 4.39 -14.13
C LEU A 280 -11.04 4.21 -14.54
N ARG A 281 -11.34 3.04 -15.07
CA ARG A 281 -12.72 2.63 -15.28
C ARG A 281 -13.08 1.59 -14.23
N PRO A 282 -14.18 1.76 -13.49
CA PRO A 282 -14.68 0.67 -12.68
C PRO A 282 -15.12 -0.52 -13.56
N SER A 283 -15.24 -1.70 -12.95
CA SER A 283 -15.94 -2.83 -13.55
C SER A 283 -17.41 -2.46 -13.80
N LYS A 284 -17.98 -3.02 -14.86
CA LYS A 284 -19.42 -3.10 -15.07
C LYS A 284 -19.91 -4.47 -14.61
N LEU A 285 -21.16 -4.54 -14.20
CA LEU A 285 -21.88 -5.77 -13.95
C LEU A 285 -22.97 -5.95 -15.01
N PHE A 286 -23.08 -7.18 -15.51
CA PHE A 286 -24.09 -7.61 -16.46
C PHE A 286 -24.86 -8.75 -15.82
N LEU A 287 -26.19 -8.64 -15.83
CA LEU A 287 -27.11 -9.68 -15.38
C LEU A 287 -27.82 -10.26 -16.59
N VAL A 288 -27.66 -11.57 -16.79
CA VAL A 288 -28.27 -12.31 -17.90
C VAL A 288 -29.35 -13.24 -17.37
N ASP A 289 -30.54 -13.16 -17.96
CA ASP A 289 -31.60 -14.15 -17.78
C ASP A 289 -31.30 -15.39 -18.61
N LEU A 290 -31.25 -16.57 -17.98
CA LEU A 290 -30.89 -17.81 -18.67
C LEU A 290 -32.08 -18.53 -19.32
N ASP A 291 -33.30 -18.19 -18.94
CA ASP A 291 -34.52 -18.79 -19.49
C ASP A 291 -34.87 -18.18 -20.85
N GLN A 292 -34.75 -16.85 -20.96
CA GLN A 292 -34.90 -16.09 -22.20
C GLN A 292 -33.57 -15.92 -22.95
N PHE A 293 -32.45 -16.17 -22.27
CA PHE A 293 -31.09 -15.98 -22.78
C PHE A 293 -30.87 -14.56 -23.34
N GLN A 294 -31.11 -13.56 -22.49
CA GLN A 294 -30.95 -12.15 -22.83
C GLN A 294 -30.38 -11.35 -21.66
N LEU A 295 -29.71 -10.23 -21.98
CA LEU A 295 -29.23 -9.27 -21.00
C LEU A 295 -30.43 -8.55 -20.35
N GLU A 296 -30.55 -8.63 -19.02
CA GLU A 296 -31.60 -7.95 -18.26
C GLU A 296 -31.18 -6.57 -17.77
N LYS A 297 -29.93 -6.48 -17.28
CA LYS A 297 -29.43 -5.28 -16.61
C LYS A 297 -27.93 -5.15 -16.82
N GLU A 298 -27.49 -3.92 -17.00
CA GLU A 298 -26.09 -3.51 -17.01
C GLU A 298 -25.94 -2.25 -16.15
N TRP A 299 -24.90 -2.19 -15.31
CA TRP A 299 -24.61 -1.03 -14.48
C TRP A 299 -23.13 -1.00 -14.06
N GLY A 300 -22.65 0.15 -13.58
CA GLY A 300 -21.31 0.30 -13.02
C GLY A 300 -21.20 -0.26 -11.60
N TYR A 301 -20.07 -0.91 -11.31
CA TYR A 301 -19.64 -1.28 -9.96
C TYR A 301 -18.75 -0.16 -9.38
N PRO A 302 -18.67 0.08 -8.06
CA PRO A 302 -17.91 1.20 -7.49
C PRO A 302 -16.37 1.01 -7.48
N GLY A 303 -15.86 -0.12 -7.99
CA GLY A 303 -14.45 -0.46 -8.01
C GLY A 303 -14.07 -1.40 -9.15
N ILE A 304 -12.99 -2.16 -8.99
CA ILE A 304 -12.56 -3.19 -9.95
C ILE A 304 -12.78 -4.56 -9.29
N ILE A 305 -13.62 -5.38 -9.91
CA ILE A 305 -13.98 -6.70 -9.40
C ILE A 305 -12.84 -7.68 -9.65
N GLN A 306 -12.32 -8.29 -8.59
CA GLN A 306 -11.31 -9.34 -8.66
C GLN A 306 -11.95 -10.73 -8.75
N THR A 307 -13.01 -10.97 -7.99
CA THR A 307 -13.80 -12.21 -8.05
C THR A 307 -15.22 -12.02 -7.54
N MET A 308 -16.11 -12.93 -7.93
CA MET A 308 -17.51 -12.95 -7.49
C MET A 308 -17.92 -14.38 -7.15
N GLN A 309 -18.72 -14.55 -6.11
CA GLN A 309 -19.27 -15.84 -5.72
C GLN A 309 -20.73 -15.69 -5.28
N VAL A 310 -21.60 -16.55 -5.81
CA VAL A 310 -23.01 -16.60 -5.42
C VAL A 310 -23.15 -17.38 -4.11
N ASP A 311 -23.73 -16.74 -3.11
CA ASP A 311 -24.19 -17.33 -1.85
C ASP A 311 -25.71 -17.54 -1.94
N THR A 312 -26.08 -18.71 -2.46
CA THR A 312 -27.48 -19.06 -2.70
C THR A 312 -28.31 -19.09 -1.39
N PRO A 313 -27.84 -19.70 -0.28
CA PRO A 313 -28.57 -19.70 0.99
C PRO A 313 -28.92 -18.31 1.52
N ASN A 314 -27.98 -17.37 1.46
CA ASN A 314 -28.19 -16.00 1.95
C ASN A 314 -28.82 -15.08 0.90
N LYS A 315 -28.99 -15.58 -0.33
CA LYS A 315 -29.53 -14.82 -1.48
C LYS A 315 -28.66 -13.63 -1.87
N GLU A 316 -27.36 -13.79 -1.74
CA GLU A 316 -26.38 -12.72 -1.95
C GLU A 316 -25.30 -13.14 -2.95
N MET A 317 -24.65 -12.17 -3.58
CA MET A 317 -23.38 -12.36 -4.26
C MET A 317 -22.30 -11.64 -3.45
N LEU A 318 -21.24 -12.37 -3.11
CA LEU A 318 -20.04 -11.83 -2.50
C LEU A 318 -19.10 -11.37 -3.61
N VAL A 319 -18.70 -10.10 -3.56
CA VAL A 319 -17.83 -9.48 -4.57
C VAL A 319 -16.58 -8.98 -3.88
N LEU A 320 -15.44 -9.59 -4.21
CA LEU A 320 -14.13 -9.10 -3.81
C LEU A 320 -13.65 -8.08 -4.84
N ASP A 321 -13.30 -6.89 -4.37
CA ASP A 321 -12.71 -5.86 -5.22
C ASP A 321 -11.28 -5.50 -4.82
N VAL A 322 -10.65 -4.70 -5.67
CA VAL A 322 -9.28 -4.22 -5.53
C VAL A 322 -8.96 -3.46 -4.23
N PHE A 323 -9.95 -3.02 -3.48
CA PHE A 323 -9.79 -2.34 -2.20
C PHE A 323 -9.66 -3.29 -1.00
N GLN A 324 -9.57 -4.61 -1.23
CA GLN A 324 -9.46 -5.61 -0.17
C GLN A 324 -10.68 -5.59 0.76
N GLN A 325 -11.86 -5.48 0.15
CA GLN A 325 -13.15 -5.58 0.80
C GLN A 325 -14.05 -6.56 0.04
N ILE A 326 -14.98 -7.19 0.77
CA ILE A 326 -16.08 -7.94 0.18
C ILE A 326 -17.35 -7.10 0.30
N LEU A 327 -17.88 -6.69 -0.85
CA LEU A 327 -19.23 -6.13 -0.94
C LEU A 327 -20.26 -7.25 -1.09
N ARG A 328 -21.43 -7.03 -0.50
CA ARG A 328 -22.59 -7.90 -0.66
C ARG A 328 -23.54 -7.31 -1.69
N LEU A 329 -23.98 -8.12 -2.63
CA LEU A 329 -25.00 -7.75 -3.60
C LEU A 329 -26.23 -8.61 -3.37
N ASP A 330 -27.41 -8.00 -3.34
CA ASP A 330 -28.68 -8.72 -3.24
C ASP A 330 -29.06 -9.34 -4.58
N LEU A 331 -29.27 -10.67 -4.61
CA LEU A 331 -29.58 -11.39 -5.85
C LEU A 331 -31.00 -11.12 -6.37
N GLU A 332 -31.92 -10.64 -5.53
CA GLU A 332 -33.31 -10.35 -5.92
C GLU A 332 -33.44 -8.91 -6.43
N GLU A 333 -32.80 -7.95 -5.76
CA GLU A 333 -32.85 -6.53 -6.15
C GLU A 333 -31.78 -6.13 -7.18
N ALA A 334 -30.76 -6.98 -7.38
CA ALA A 334 -29.58 -6.68 -8.16
C ALA A 334 -28.94 -5.34 -7.74
N ALA A 335 -28.78 -5.16 -6.42
CA ALA A 335 -28.33 -3.94 -5.79
C ALA A 335 -27.23 -4.22 -4.76
N ILE A 336 -26.24 -3.34 -4.70
CA ILE A 336 -25.14 -3.40 -3.73
C ILE A 336 -25.69 -2.99 -2.37
N LYS A 337 -25.40 -3.79 -1.33
CA LYS A 337 -25.70 -3.47 0.06
C LYS A 337 -24.62 -2.55 0.61
N GLU A 338 -24.99 -1.64 1.51
CA GLU A 338 -24.04 -0.71 2.13
C GLU A 338 -23.04 -1.42 3.05
N GLU A 339 -23.43 -2.58 3.60
CA GLU A 339 -22.56 -3.40 4.44
C GLU A 339 -21.35 -3.94 3.68
N ARG A 340 -20.18 -3.75 4.27
CA ARG A 340 -18.90 -4.21 3.73
C ARG A 340 -18.22 -5.13 4.73
N ILE A 341 -17.59 -6.18 4.24
CA ILE A 341 -16.70 -7.01 5.04
C ILE A 341 -15.27 -6.60 4.69
N GLU A 342 -14.57 -5.98 5.65
CA GLU A 342 -13.14 -5.71 5.54
C GLU A 342 -12.39 -7.06 5.65
N ILE A 343 -11.66 -7.46 4.62
CA ILE A 343 -10.87 -8.71 4.64
C ILE A 343 -9.40 -8.50 4.97
N GLY A 344 -8.92 -7.25 4.87
CA GLY A 344 -7.57 -6.85 5.23
C GLY A 344 -7.27 -5.43 4.80
N ALA A 345 -6.33 -4.79 5.46
CA ALA A 345 -5.76 -3.52 5.03
C ALA A 345 -4.35 -3.75 4.48
N ASP A 346 -3.90 -2.86 3.60
CA ASP A 346 -2.52 -2.82 3.11
C ASP A 346 -1.86 -1.56 3.70
N PRO A 347 -1.42 -1.61 4.98
CA PRO A 347 -0.93 -0.44 5.67
C PRO A 347 0.40 0.04 5.08
N SER A 348 0.50 1.34 4.82
CA SER A 348 1.60 1.93 4.05
C SER A 348 2.48 2.89 4.85
N GLN A 349 1.89 3.66 5.77
CA GLN A 349 2.59 4.70 6.53
C GLN A 349 2.09 4.76 7.98
N MET A 350 2.98 5.19 8.86
CA MET A 350 2.68 5.46 10.25
C MET A 350 3.13 6.85 10.70
N ALA A 351 2.48 7.36 11.75
CA ALA A 351 2.92 8.51 12.52
C ALA A 351 2.87 8.20 14.01
N VAL A 352 3.75 8.80 14.78
CA VAL A 352 3.85 8.59 16.23
C VAL A 352 3.58 9.91 16.95
N SER A 353 2.60 9.90 17.84
CA SER A 353 2.42 10.95 18.85
C SER A 353 3.35 10.64 20.01
N VAL A 354 4.31 11.53 20.24
CA VAL A 354 5.27 11.41 21.34
C VAL A 354 4.55 11.62 22.67
N ASP A 355 3.75 12.69 22.74
CA ASP A 355 3.12 13.15 23.98
C ASP A 355 2.01 12.20 24.46
N LYS A 356 1.25 11.61 23.52
CA LYS A 356 0.18 10.66 23.85
C LYS A 356 0.66 9.21 23.87
N ASN A 357 1.91 8.95 23.46
CA ASN A 357 2.45 7.61 23.22
C ASN A 357 1.50 6.73 22.39
N ARG A 358 1.09 7.25 21.23
CA ARG A 358 0.15 6.60 20.31
C ARG A 358 0.73 6.50 18.92
N ILE A 359 0.34 5.43 18.23
CA ILE A 359 0.77 5.15 16.86
C ILE A 359 -0.46 5.22 15.96
N TYR A 360 -0.33 5.88 14.83
CA TYR A 360 -1.39 6.06 13.86
C TYR A 360 -0.96 5.41 12.56
N ILE A 361 -1.68 4.38 12.10
CA ILE A 361 -1.28 3.59 10.93
C ILE A 361 -2.39 3.67 9.89
N LEU A 362 -2.05 4.09 8.67
CA LEU A 362 -2.99 4.12 7.55
C LEU A 362 -3.47 2.71 7.18
N ARG A 363 -4.74 2.58 6.78
CA ARG A 363 -5.33 1.28 6.40
C ARG A 363 -5.31 1.02 4.89
N GLY A 364 -4.48 1.75 4.15
CA GLY A 364 -4.38 1.61 2.70
C GLY A 364 -5.73 1.82 2.00
N GLY A 365 -6.12 0.84 1.16
CA GLY A 365 -7.33 0.90 0.33
C GLY A 365 -8.65 0.85 1.07
N VAL A 366 -8.64 0.30 2.28
CA VAL A 366 -9.80 0.30 3.16
C VAL A 366 -10.13 1.74 3.62
N GLY A 367 -9.12 2.61 3.63
CA GLY A 367 -9.27 4.02 4.01
C GLY A 367 -9.22 4.29 5.50
N GLY A 368 -8.94 5.53 5.87
CA GLY A 368 -8.75 5.93 7.27
C GLY A 368 -7.51 5.29 7.92
N PHE A 369 -7.51 5.20 9.26
CA PHE A 369 -6.34 4.79 10.03
C PHE A 369 -6.70 4.07 11.35
N TRP A 370 -5.80 3.21 11.79
CA TRP A 370 -5.81 2.64 13.14
C TRP A 370 -5.12 3.56 14.13
N VAL A 371 -5.55 3.50 15.37
CA VAL A 371 -4.94 4.16 16.52
C VAL A 371 -4.53 3.09 17.50
N LEU A 372 -3.23 3.01 17.77
CA LEU A 372 -2.64 2.00 18.64
C LEU A 372 -2.02 2.68 19.86
N ASP A 373 -1.96 1.96 20.98
CA ASP A 373 -1.09 2.33 22.09
C ASP A 373 0.38 2.01 21.79
N GLY A 374 1.29 2.40 22.68
CA GLY A 374 2.72 2.11 22.53
C GLY A 374 3.10 0.62 22.60
N GLU A 375 2.16 -0.27 22.96
CA GLU A 375 2.34 -1.72 22.94
C GLU A 375 1.82 -2.35 21.63
N GLY A 376 1.24 -1.56 20.73
CA GLY A 376 0.70 -2.00 19.46
C GLY A 376 -0.74 -2.53 19.53
N ASN A 377 -1.45 -2.36 20.65
CA ASN A 377 -2.85 -2.75 20.72
C ASN A 377 -3.71 -1.70 20.01
N VAL A 378 -4.62 -2.15 19.13
CA VAL A 378 -5.57 -1.26 18.45
C VAL A 378 -6.59 -0.74 19.46
N LEU A 379 -6.52 0.55 19.77
CA LEU A 379 -7.46 1.26 20.63
C LEU A 379 -8.72 1.68 19.87
N ARG A 380 -8.54 2.10 18.62
CA ARG A 380 -9.63 2.63 17.80
C ARG A 380 -9.31 2.49 16.31
N THR A 381 -10.36 2.32 15.53
CA THR A 381 -10.33 2.41 14.07
C THR A 381 -11.08 3.67 13.64
N VAL A 382 -10.42 4.55 12.90
CA VAL A 382 -11.03 5.77 12.35
C VAL A 382 -11.30 5.54 10.87
N GLN A 383 -12.58 5.59 10.49
CA GLN A 383 -13.03 5.47 9.11
C GLN A 383 -12.76 6.76 8.34
N GLY A 384 -12.40 6.63 7.07
CA GLY A 384 -12.04 7.75 6.20
C GLY A 384 -11.66 7.25 4.81
N ASN A 385 -11.18 8.16 3.98
CA ASN A 385 -10.75 7.85 2.62
C ASN A 385 -9.38 7.15 2.61
N PRO A 386 -9.00 6.45 1.52
CA PRO A 386 -7.65 5.91 1.36
C PRO A 386 -6.59 6.98 1.59
N GLY A 387 -5.73 6.73 2.57
CA GLY A 387 -4.66 7.63 2.96
C GLY A 387 -3.35 7.25 2.29
N LYS A 388 -2.54 8.24 1.97
CA LYS A 388 -1.17 8.06 1.49
C LYS A 388 -0.14 8.39 2.55
N GLU A 389 -0.32 9.54 3.18
CA GLU A 389 0.58 10.03 4.21
C GLU A 389 -0.18 10.46 5.44
N ILE A 390 0.45 10.24 6.59
CA ILE A 390 -0.06 10.63 7.89
C ILE A 390 1.05 11.30 8.68
N VAL A 391 0.72 12.44 9.30
CA VAL A 391 1.63 13.19 10.15
C VAL A 391 0.90 13.62 11.41
N VAL A 392 1.59 13.52 12.53
CA VAL A 392 1.13 13.99 13.83
C VAL A 392 1.92 15.23 14.21
N ASP A 393 1.21 16.22 14.71
CA ASP A 393 1.76 17.41 15.35
C ASP A 393 1.19 17.51 16.76
N ASP A 394 1.98 17.07 17.74
CA ASP A 394 1.61 17.07 19.14
C ASP A 394 1.45 18.50 19.70
N VAL A 395 2.23 19.46 19.19
CA VAL A 395 2.28 20.85 19.71
C VAL A 395 0.94 21.56 19.53
N VAL A 396 0.28 21.34 18.40
CA VAL A 396 -1.03 21.95 18.09
C VAL A 396 -2.21 20.97 18.23
N ASP A 397 -1.98 19.77 18.76
CA ASP A 397 -2.96 18.68 18.87
C ASP A 397 -3.64 18.39 17.51
N ARG A 398 -2.84 18.18 16.46
CA ARG A 398 -3.34 17.89 15.12
C ARG A 398 -2.79 16.61 14.52
N LEU A 399 -3.62 15.99 13.71
CA LEU A 399 -3.28 14.87 12.86
C LEU A 399 -3.72 15.21 11.44
N TYR A 400 -2.79 15.08 10.50
CA TYR A 400 -2.98 15.39 9.10
C TYR A 400 -2.93 14.11 8.30
N VAL A 401 -3.93 13.90 7.44
CA VAL A 401 -3.97 12.75 6.53
C VAL A 401 -4.07 13.28 5.11
N LEU A 402 -3.12 12.90 4.27
CA LEU A 402 -3.24 13.11 2.83
C LEU A 402 -4.07 11.98 2.25
N GLU A 403 -5.29 12.31 1.84
CA GLU A 403 -6.32 11.34 1.44
C GLU A 403 -6.60 11.46 -0.06
N THR A 404 -6.93 10.34 -0.71
CA THR A 404 -7.41 10.31 -2.09
C THR A 404 -8.94 10.28 -2.11
N ALA A 405 -9.58 10.95 -3.08
CA ALA A 405 -11.02 10.86 -3.27
C ALA A 405 -11.47 9.42 -3.62
N HIS A 406 -12.72 9.08 -3.29
CA HIS A 406 -13.32 7.80 -3.68
C HIS A 406 -13.57 7.75 -5.20
N LEU A 407 -13.42 6.57 -5.82
CA LEU A 407 -13.59 6.35 -7.27
C LEU A 407 -14.93 6.86 -7.83
N GLU A 408 -16.01 6.83 -7.04
CA GLU A 408 -17.35 7.22 -7.48
C GLU A 408 -17.44 8.70 -7.89
N GLU A 409 -16.70 9.60 -7.22
CA GLU A 409 -16.66 11.01 -7.59
C GLU A 409 -15.96 11.23 -8.95
N TRP A 410 -15.00 10.36 -9.32
CA TRP A 410 -14.32 10.41 -10.61
C TRP A 410 -15.18 9.96 -11.79
N ALA A 411 -16.07 8.97 -11.57
CA ALA A 411 -16.94 8.45 -12.63
C ALA A 411 -18.02 9.46 -13.09
N SER A 412 -18.30 10.47 -12.26
CA SER A 412 -19.29 11.52 -12.57
C SER A 412 -18.73 12.66 -13.43
N ILE A 413 -17.42 12.70 -13.67
CA ILE A 413 -16.77 13.74 -14.48
C ILE A 413 -16.79 13.31 -15.96
N GLU A 414 -17.97 13.37 -16.58
CA GLU A 414 -18.06 13.49 -18.04
C GLU A 414 -17.51 14.87 -18.43
N ARG A 415 -16.22 14.98 -18.74
CA ARG A 415 -15.71 16.22 -19.34
C ARG A 415 -16.15 16.27 -20.80
N GLU A 416 -17.26 16.97 -21.03
CA GLU A 416 -17.57 17.59 -22.32
C GLU A 416 -16.35 18.41 -22.79
N GLU A 417 -15.79 18.00 -23.93
CA GLU A 417 -15.04 18.80 -24.89
C GLU A 417 -14.08 19.89 -24.33
N GLN A 418 -12.85 19.54 -23.92
CA GLN A 418 -11.69 20.43 -24.06
C GLN A 418 -10.38 19.63 -24.23
N PRO A 419 -9.74 19.62 -25.41
CA PRO A 419 -8.54 18.84 -25.69
C PRO A 419 -7.27 19.66 -25.47
N ILE A 420 -7.01 20.17 -24.27
CA ILE A 420 -5.69 20.73 -23.95
C ILE A 420 -5.42 20.53 -22.46
N PHE A 421 -4.59 19.55 -22.08
CA PHE A 421 -3.59 19.61 -20.99
C PHE A 421 -2.81 18.28 -20.92
N HIS A 422 -1.53 18.37 -20.54
CA HIS A 422 -0.42 17.44 -20.83
C HIS A 422 -0.59 15.94 -20.48
N PRO A 423 0.03 15.03 -21.26
CA PRO A 423 -0.14 13.56 -21.23
C PRO A 423 0.55 12.82 -20.06
N TRP A 424 0.75 13.47 -18.90
CA TRP A 424 1.47 12.85 -17.77
C TRP A 424 0.79 12.97 -16.41
N ARG A 425 -0.44 13.51 -16.32
CA ARG A 425 -1.07 13.78 -15.01
C ARG A 425 -2.57 13.60 -15.03
N VAL A 426 -3.07 12.40 -14.71
CA VAL A 426 -4.40 12.29 -14.10
C VAL A 426 -4.23 12.64 -12.63
N GLN A 427 -4.72 13.83 -12.27
CA GLN A 427 -4.75 14.25 -10.88
C GLN A 427 -5.85 13.48 -10.17
N VAL A 428 -5.46 12.50 -9.35
CA VAL A 428 -6.26 12.08 -8.20
C VAL A 428 -6.57 13.33 -7.40
N GLU A 429 -7.84 13.60 -7.15
CA GLU A 429 -8.20 14.64 -6.18
C GLU A 429 -7.70 14.18 -4.81
N VAL A 430 -6.56 14.76 -4.43
CA VAL A 430 -6.01 14.64 -3.10
C VAL A 430 -6.57 15.75 -2.24
N GLN A 431 -6.96 15.39 -1.04
CA GLN A 431 -7.47 16.29 -0.03
C GLN A 431 -6.65 16.13 1.24
N LEU A 432 -6.51 17.22 1.98
CA LEU A 432 -5.87 17.19 3.29
C LEU A 432 -6.95 17.09 4.35
N GLY A 433 -7.08 15.92 4.96
CA GLY A 433 -7.93 15.70 6.12
C GLY A 433 -7.22 16.20 7.38
N VAL A 434 -7.86 17.11 8.11
CA VAL A 434 -7.34 17.66 9.37
C VAL A 434 -8.20 17.15 10.52
N TYR A 435 -7.55 16.52 11.49
CA TYR A 435 -8.18 15.90 12.65
C TYR A 435 -7.65 16.52 13.94
N GLU A 436 -8.53 16.66 14.92
CA GLU A 436 -8.13 16.94 16.29
C GLU A 436 -7.48 15.69 16.88
N LEU A 437 -6.22 15.77 17.33
CA LEU A 437 -5.46 14.58 17.73
C LEU A 437 -6.01 13.94 19.02
N SER A 438 -6.54 14.75 19.93
CA SER A 438 -7.12 14.29 21.20
C SER A 438 -8.43 13.50 21.04
N THR A 439 -9.33 13.97 20.17
CA THR A 439 -10.67 13.35 19.98
C THR A 439 -10.78 12.50 18.72
N LEU A 440 -9.86 12.71 17.77
CA LEU A 440 -9.83 12.13 16.43
C LEU A 440 -11.03 12.55 15.58
N ARG A 441 -11.67 13.65 15.94
CA ARG A 441 -12.72 14.26 15.13
C ARG A 441 -12.09 14.96 13.93
N ARG A 442 -12.60 14.67 12.73
CA ARG A 442 -12.26 15.45 11.53
C ARG A 442 -12.81 16.87 11.68
N LEU A 443 -11.93 17.85 11.63
CA LEU A 443 -12.24 19.27 11.78
C LEU A 443 -12.48 19.92 10.43
N TYR A 444 -11.63 19.61 9.46
CA TYR A 444 -11.62 20.24 8.16
C TYR A 444 -11.12 19.28 7.08
N THR A 445 -11.43 19.62 5.85
CA THR A 445 -10.98 18.92 4.66
C THR A 445 -10.67 19.97 3.64
N MET A 446 -9.40 20.14 3.31
CA MET A 446 -8.99 21.05 2.25
C MET A 446 -9.28 20.37 0.90
N PRO A 447 -10.30 20.82 0.15
CA PRO A 447 -10.60 20.24 -1.16
C PRO A 447 -9.53 20.65 -2.16
N HIS A 448 -9.32 19.82 -3.18
CA HIS A 448 -8.39 20.03 -4.30
C HIS A 448 -7.10 20.71 -3.84
N ALA A 449 -6.30 19.98 -3.06
CA ALA A 449 -5.00 20.42 -2.60
C ALA A 449 -4.05 20.50 -3.83
N HIS A 450 -4.27 21.53 -4.66
CA HIS A 450 -3.75 21.67 -6.01
C HIS A 450 -2.24 21.91 -5.94
N GLY A 451 -1.47 20.97 -6.49
CA GLY A 451 -0.01 21.10 -6.58
C GLY A 451 0.79 20.09 -5.78
N PHE A 452 0.13 19.24 -4.99
CA PHE A 452 0.70 18.06 -4.34
C PHE A 452 0.91 16.89 -5.32
N GLY A 453 1.27 17.21 -6.57
CA GLY A 453 1.04 16.40 -7.76
C GLY A 453 2.08 15.33 -8.11
N SER A 454 2.74 14.71 -7.12
CA SER A 454 3.41 13.43 -7.37
C SER A 454 2.89 12.34 -6.47
N VAL A 455 2.57 11.23 -7.14
CA VAL A 455 2.24 9.95 -6.55
C VAL A 455 3.47 9.23 -5.98
N PHE A 456 4.67 9.65 -6.38
CA PHE A 456 5.92 8.92 -6.11
C PHE A 456 6.79 9.51 -5.01
N ALA A 457 6.42 10.67 -4.44
CA ALA A 457 7.26 11.40 -3.51
C ALA A 457 6.45 11.87 -2.30
N PRO A 458 6.96 11.64 -1.08
CA PRO A 458 6.31 12.12 0.13
C PRO A 458 6.24 13.65 0.11
N ILE A 459 5.10 14.19 0.52
CA ILE A 459 4.76 15.60 0.41
C ILE A 459 5.00 16.33 1.72
N PHE A 460 4.72 15.68 2.85
CA PHE A 460 4.98 16.25 4.17
C PHE A 460 6.43 16.64 4.45
N PRO A 461 7.48 16.02 3.85
CA PRO A 461 8.85 16.53 3.95
C PRO A 461 9.04 17.95 3.40
N SER A 462 8.16 18.40 2.51
CA SER A 462 8.15 19.79 2.00
C SER A 462 7.31 20.74 2.87
N PHE A 463 6.64 20.23 3.89
CA PHE A 463 5.94 21.02 4.89
C PHE A 463 6.79 21.20 6.15
N ALA A 464 6.89 22.43 6.62
CA ALA A 464 7.52 22.72 7.91
C ALA A 464 6.60 23.56 8.79
N PRO A 465 6.32 23.13 10.03
CA PRO A 465 5.49 23.90 10.94
C PRO A 465 6.28 25.09 11.48
N ASP A 466 5.68 26.27 11.42
CA ASP A 466 6.09 27.49 12.11
C ASP A 466 5.07 27.83 13.18
N TYR A 467 5.30 27.27 14.38
CA TYR A 467 4.43 27.48 15.54
C TYR A 467 4.33 28.94 15.97
N GLY A 468 5.38 29.74 15.73
CA GLY A 468 5.39 31.16 16.07
C GLY A 468 4.41 31.97 15.20
N ARG A 469 4.26 31.57 13.94
CA ARG A 469 3.33 32.20 12.98
C ARG A 469 2.00 31.47 12.84
N GLY A 470 1.85 30.28 13.43
CA GLY A 470 0.62 29.48 13.34
C GLY A 470 0.39 28.86 11.96
N VAL A 471 1.43 28.69 11.15
CA VAL A 471 1.31 28.21 9.77
C VAL A 471 2.24 27.06 9.44
N PHE A 472 1.77 26.18 8.56
CA PHE A 472 2.59 25.25 7.82
C PHE A 472 3.07 25.95 6.56
N HIS A 473 4.38 26.10 6.46
CA HIS A 473 5.01 26.60 5.24
C HIS A 473 5.26 25.45 4.29
N PHE A 474 4.87 25.65 3.03
CA PHE A 474 5.16 24.77 1.92
C PHE A 474 5.92 25.58 0.87
N MET A 475 7.17 25.22 0.60
CA MET A 475 7.98 25.86 -0.43
C MET A 475 8.38 24.84 -1.49
N TYR A 476 7.99 25.14 -2.73
CA TYR A 476 8.40 24.35 -3.88
C TYR A 476 9.77 24.80 -4.39
N ASP A 477 9.95 26.11 -4.54
CA ASP A 477 11.21 26.75 -4.90
C ASP A 477 11.25 28.19 -4.38
N GLU A 478 12.26 28.95 -4.79
CA GLU A 478 12.46 30.34 -4.39
C GLU A 478 11.29 31.29 -4.72
N ASN A 479 10.47 30.93 -5.70
CA ASN A 479 9.41 31.75 -6.27
C ASN A 479 7.99 31.22 -5.96
N ARG A 480 7.86 29.98 -5.49
CA ARG A 480 6.58 29.30 -5.28
C ARG A 480 6.46 28.80 -3.85
N LYS A 481 5.63 29.51 -3.08
CA LYS A 481 5.42 29.31 -1.65
C LYS A 481 3.93 29.33 -1.36
N PHE A 482 3.54 28.55 -0.36
CA PHE A 482 2.16 28.40 0.05
C PHE A 482 2.11 28.16 1.56
N LYS A 483 1.16 28.77 2.25
CA LYS A 483 0.93 28.59 3.68
C LYS A 483 -0.47 28.03 3.94
N ILE A 484 -0.55 27.08 4.87
CA ILE A 484 -1.81 26.66 5.48
C ILE A 484 -1.79 26.93 6.97
N ASP A 485 -2.96 27.17 7.56
CA ASP A 485 -3.12 27.37 8.99
C ASP A 485 -2.88 26.05 9.75
N LEU A 486 -2.09 26.08 10.82
CA LEU A 486 -1.72 24.90 11.63
C LEU A 486 -2.89 24.32 12.43
N LEU A 487 -4.02 25.02 12.58
CA LEU A 487 -5.14 24.56 13.38
C LEU A 487 -6.32 24.12 12.51
N THR A 488 -6.58 24.87 11.44
CA THR A 488 -7.73 24.63 10.56
C THR A 488 -7.32 23.86 9.30
N GLY A 489 -6.06 23.96 8.85
CA GLY A 489 -5.62 23.51 7.53
C GLY A 489 -6.18 24.33 6.38
N GLU A 490 -6.79 25.49 6.67
CA GLU A 490 -7.23 26.41 5.63
C GLU A 490 -6.04 27.07 4.95
N SER A 491 -6.20 27.34 3.65
CA SER A 491 -5.26 28.11 2.85
C SER A 491 -5.11 29.53 3.40
N VAL A 492 -3.90 29.92 3.78
CA VAL A 492 -3.61 31.29 4.24
C VAL A 492 -3.27 32.19 3.06
N ASP A 493 -2.56 31.66 2.06
CA ASP A 493 -2.25 32.38 0.83
C ASP A 493 -3.29 32.09 -0.27
N THR A 494 -3.46 33.02 -1.21
CA THR A 494 -4.20 32.73 -2.45
C THR A 494 -3.34 31.81 -3.34
N PRO A 495 -3.87 30.67 -3.82
CA PRO A 495 -3.18 29.84 -4.81
C PRO A 495 -2.73 30.68 -6.00
N ASP A 496 -1.60 30.33 -6.62
CA ASP A 496 -1.07 31.03 -7.79
C ASP A 496 -2.20 31.37 -8.80
N PRO A 497 -2.49 32.66 -9.05
CA PRO A 497 -3.59 33.08 -9.92
C PRO A 497 -3.41 32.63 -11.38
N SER A 498 -2.24 32.07 -11.74
CA SER A 498 -1.98 31.53 -13.07
C SER A 498 -2.73 30.23 -13.37
N GLY A 499 -3.35 29.58 -12.38
CA GLY A 499 -4.09 28.32 -12.55
C GLY A 499 -3.21 27.16 -13.04
N LYS A 500 -1.88 27.34 -13.05
CA LYS A 500 -0.93 26.29 -13.44
C LYS A 500 -0.81 25.32 -12.28
N THR A 501 -0.95 24.02 -12.57
CA THR A 501 -0.60 22.97 -11.62
C THR A 501 0.84 23.17 -11.15
N LEU A 502 1.07 23.24 -9.84
CA LEU A 502 2.44 23.21 -9.32
C LEU A 502 3.11 21.92 -9.87
N PRO A 503 4.35 21.99 -10.37
CA PRO A 503 5.08 20.82 -10.81
C PRO A 503 5.32 19.88 -9.63
N THR A 504 5.94 18.74 -9.90
CA THR A 504 6.22 17.70 -8.92
C THR A 504 7.16 18.26 -7.86
N PRO A 505 6.80 18.38 -6.56
CA PRO A 505 7.76 18.86 -5.58
C PRO A 505 8.98 17.93 -5.66
N PRO A 506 10.21 18.48 -5.71
CA PRO A 506 11.35 17.63 -5.40
C PRO A 506 11.10 17.08 -3.99
N SER A 507 11.54 15.85 -3.70
CA SER A 507 11.47 15.21 -2.38
C SER A 507 12.39 15.89 -1.34
N SER A 508 12.55 17.20 -1.49
CA SER A 508 13.46 18.08 -0.81
C SER A 508 12.93 18.37 0.60
N PRO A 509 13.67 18.00 1.64
CA PRO A 509 13.30 18.37 3.00
C PRO A 509 13.34 19.89 3.13
N PHE A 510 12.26 20.43 3.68
CA PHE A 510 12.12 21.82 4.03
C PHE A 510 12.11 21.95 5.56
N ILE A 511 13.01 22.76 6.11
CA ILE A 511 13.25 22.81 7.56
C ILE A 511 13.19 24.26 8.05
N ILE A 512 12.46 24.49 9.15
CA ILE A 512 12.35 25.80 9.80
C ILE A 512 13.13 25.86 11.11
N ASN A 513 13.94 26.90 11.23
CA ASN A 513 14.50 27.39 12.48
C ASN A 513 13.86 28.74 12.83
N ALA A 514 12.70 28.68 13.50
CA ALA A 514 11.93 29.86 13.87
C ALA A 514 12.69 30.82 14.79
N SER A 515 13.58 30.33 15.66
CA SER A 515 14.38 31.21 16.53
C SER A 515 15.36 32.10 15.77
N LEU A 516 15.70 31.73 14.54
CA LEU A 516 16.57 32.52 13.65
C LEU A 516 15.78 33.24 12.55
N ASP A 517 14.45 33.04 12.48
CA ASP A 517 13.63 33.42 11.32
C ASP A 517 14.25 32.94 10.00
N ARG A 518 14.67 31.67 9.99
CA ARG A 518 15.26 31.01 8.84
C ARG A 518 14.50 29.78 8.42
N ALA A 519 14.43 29.59 7.11
CA ALA A 519 14.01 28.34 6.50
C ALA A 519 15.06 27.84 5.52
N TYR A 520 15.18 26.52 5.42
CA TYR A 520 16.25 25.86 4.68
C TYR A 520 15.64 24.86 3.70
N LEU A 521 16.06 24.96 2.45
CA LEU A 521 15.61 24.12 1.35
C LEU A 521 16.81 23.42 0.73
N PHE A 522 16.82 22.10 0.76
CA PHE A 522 17.80 21.29 0.04
C PHE A 522 17.27 21.03 -1.36
N ASP A 523 17.82 21.65 -2.41
CA ASP A 523 17.40 21.28 -3.76
C ASP A 523 17.95 19.90 -4.14
N GLY A 524 17.30 19.22 -5.08
CA GLY A 524 17.72 17.90 -5.56
C GLY A 524 19.12 17.86 -6.19
N GLU A 525 19.78 19.01 -6.32
CA GLU A 525 21.11 19.16 -6.88
C GLU A 525 22.19 19.36 -5.81
N LYS A 526 21.97 18.97 -4.54
CA LYS A 526 22.95 19.14 -3.45
C LYS A 526 23.24 20.61 -3.11
N ILE A 527 22.28 21.51 -3.31
CA ILE A 527 22.41 22.91 -2.92
C ILE A 527 21.49 23.18 -1.73
N LEU A 528 22.05 23.76 -0.67
CA LEU A 528 21.31 24.23 0.49
C LEU A 528 20.99 25.72 0.30
N LYS A 529 19.71 26.05 0.18
CA LYS A 529 19.20 27.42 0.08
C LYS A 529 18.64 27.88 1.41
N THR A 530 19.01 29.08 1.85
CA THR A 530 18.55 29.68 3.11
C THR A 530 17.64 30.87 2.82
N TYR A 531 16.47 30.88 3.44
CA TYR A 531 15.45 31.91 3.31
C TYR A 531 15.24 32.64 4.62
N ASP A 532 14.95 33.92 4.51
CA ASP A 532 14.44 34.75 5.59
C ASP A 532 12.91 34.60 5.64
N LEU A 533 12.39 34.14 6.78
CA LEU A 533 10.95 33.90 6.96
C LEU A 533 10.14 35.20 7.13
N GLU A 534 10.77 36.27 7.62
CA GLU A 534 10.09 37.56 7.80
C GLU A 534 9.99 38.32 6.48
N LYS A 535 11.08 38.32 5.70
CA LYS A 535 11.16 39.01 4.41
C LYS A 535 10.67 38.17 3.23
N GLU A 536 10.50 36.87 3.46
CA GLU A 536 10.15 35.87 2.44
C GLU A 536 11.10 35.88 1.23
N GLU A 537 12.39 36.11 1.44
CA GLU A 537 13.41 36.17 0.37
C GLU A 537 14.56 35.17 0.58
N LEU A 538 15.19 34.75 -0.52
CA LEU A 538 16.43 33.97 -0.47
C LEU A 538 17.55 34.88 0.02
N VAL A 539 18.26 34.46 1.08
CA VAL A 539 19.35 35.24 1.67
C VAL A 539 20.71 34.57 1.54
N ASP A 540 20.76 33.26 1.31
CA ASP A 540 22.03 32.55 1.14
C ASP A 540 21.88 31.24 0.36
N THR A 541 22.99 30.78 -0.23
CA THR A 541 23.06 29.53 -1.00
C THR A 541 24.42 28.86 -0.80
N PHE A 542 24.40 27.58 -0.42
CA PHE A 542 25.59 26.74 -0.27
C PHE A 542 25.57 25.57 -1.25
N ASP A 543 26.50 25.56 -2.20
CA ASP A 543 26.66 24.50 -3.20
C ASP A 543 27.61 23.40 -2.70
N MET A 544 27.04 22.26 -2.29
CA MET A 544 27.81 21.14 -1.77
C MET A 544 28.52 20.34 -2.87
N LYS A 545 28.17 20.49 -4.16
CA LYS A 545 28.82 19.79 -5.28
C LYS A 545 30.31 20.09 -5.37
N THR A 546 30.72 21.25 -4.86
CA THR A 546 32.11 21.70 -4.87
C THR A 546 32.99 20.95 -3.87
N SER A 547 32.39 20.21 -2.93
CA SER A 547 33.13 19.47 -1.91
C SER A 547 33.54 18.08 -2.38
N THR A 548 34.78 17.69 -2.10
CA THR A 548 35.26 16.31 -2.30
C THR A 548 34.87 15.38 -1.15
N ALA A 549 34.15 15.88 -0.13
CA ALA A 549 33.75 15.09 1.02
C ALA A 549 32.54 14.18 0.73
N ILE A 550 31.82 14.44 -0.38
CA ILE A 550 30.64 13.69 -0.81
C ILE A 550 30.87 13.09 -2.18
N ASP A 551 30.23 11.95 -2.44
CA ASP A 551 30.39 11.24 -3.71
C ASP A 551 29.70 11.96 -4.89
N GLU A 552 30.20 11.77 -6.11
CA GLU A 552 29.71 12.44 -7.32
C GLU A 552 28.22 12.16 -7.57
N GLY A 553 27.77 10.93 -7.32
CA GLY A 553 26.38 10.50 -7.40
C GLY A 553 25.57 10.63 -6.10
N PHE A 554 26.00 11.44 -5.13
CA PHE A 554 25.30 11.55 -3.84
C PHE A 554 23.88 12.12 -3.97
N HIS A 555 22.90 11.43 -3.44
CA HIS A 555 21.51 11.87 -3.32
C HIS A 555 21.10 11.77 -1.86
N TYR A 556 20.53 12.82 -1.28
CA TYR A 556 20.08 12.76 0.11
C TYR A 556 18.77 11.95 0.21
N ILE A 557 18.66 11.25 1.33
CA ILE A 557 17.56 10.38 1.70
C ILE A 557 16.76 11.01 2.85
N ALA A 558 17.47 11.49 3.87
CA ALA A 558 16.88 12.05 5.07
C ALA A 558 17.75 13.18 5.62
N VAL A 559 17.12 14.21 6.18
CA VAL A 559 17.81 15.35 6.77
C VAL A 559 17.19 15.68 8.12
N LYS A 560 18.04 15.96 9.11
CA LYS A 560 17.64 16.50 10.41
C LYS A 560 18.53 17.67 10.80
N MET A 561 17.92 18.68 11.38
CA MET A 561 18.63 19.86 11.88
C MET A 561 18.80 19.79 13.41
N ASP A 562 20.03 19.99 13.86
CA ASP A 562 20.34 20.47 15.21
C ASP A 562 20.12 21.98 15.22
N LYS A 563 18.98 22.42 15.77
CA LYS A 563 18.56 23.83 15.75
C LYS A 563 19.44 24.71 16.65
N GLU A 564 19.99 24.16 17.73
CA GLU A 564 20.85 24.91 18.66
C GLU A 564 22.25 25.11 18.06
N GLY A 565 22.80 24.06 17.45
CA GLY A 565 24.11 24.10 16.80
C GLY A 565 24.09 24.66 15.38
N ASN A 566 22.91 24.95 14.83
CA ASN A 566 22.66 25.32 13.44
C ASN A 566 23.34 24.39 12.41
N LYS A 567 23.21 23.08 12.64
CA LYS A 567 23.85 22.03 11.82
C LYS A 567 22.84 21.08 11.22
N PHE A 568 23.09 20.66 9.98
CA PHE A 568 22.32 19.63 9.30
C PHE A 568 23.07 18.31 9.32
N TYR A 569 22.37 17.25 9.70
CA TYR A 569 22.79 15.87 9.52
C TYR A 569 22.01 15.31 8.33
N ILE A 570 22.74 14.92 7.30
CA ILE A 570 22.20 14.51 6.00
C ILE A 570 22.63 13.07 5.78
N TRP A 571 21.67 12.17 5.65
CA TRP A 571 21.93 10.83 5.15
C TRP A 571 21.74 10.84 3.65
N GLY A 572 22.68 10.29 2.90
CA GLY A 572 22.52 10.12 1.45
C GLY A 572 23.20 8.88 0.92
N GLU A 573 23.01 8.67 -0.37
CA GLU A 573 23.45 7.47 -1.08
C GLU A 573 23.99 7.79 -2.46
N SER A 574 24.89 6.96 -2.97
CA SER A 574 25.44 7.05 -4.31
C SER A 574 25.62 5.65 -4.88
N PHE A 575 25.19 5.43 -6.12
CA PHE A 575 25.39 4.15 -6.78
C PHE A 575 26.86 3.93 -7.13
N ASP A 576 27.36 2.73 -6.87
CA ASP A 576 28.72 2.31 -7.15
C ASP A 576 28.70 1.03 -8.02
N GLU A 577 29.07 1.21 -9.29
CA GLU A 577 29.09 0.15 -10.30
C GLU A 577 30.08 -0.97 -9.98
N ASP A 578 31.20 -0.64 -9.32
CA ASP A 578 32.29 -1.60 -9.06
C ASP A 578 31.89 -2.65 -8.02
N VAL A 579 31.03 -2.26 -7.07
CA VAL A 579 30.50 -3.14 -6.02
C VAL A 579 29.08 -3.62 -6.30
N GLN A 580 28.47 -3.23 -7.42
CA GLN A 580 27.05 -3.52 -7.74
C GLN A 580 26.13 -3.24 -6.54
N GLY A 581 26.21 -2.03 -5.99
CA GLY A 581 25.43 -1.63 -4.83
C GLY A 581 25.41 -0.13 -4.61
N THR A 582 24.60 0.30 -3.65
CA THR A 582 24.48 1.72 -3.31
C THR A 582 25.32 2.00 -2.07
N LYS A 583 26.36 2.82 -2.22
CA LYS A 583 27.16 3.33 -1.09
C LYS A 583 26.33 4.36 -0.33
N GLN A 584 26.35 4.31 1.00
CA GLN A 584 25.63 5.25 1.86
C GLN A 584 26.59 6.06 2.72
N GLN A 585 26.26 7.33 2.96
CA GLN A 585 27.10 8.28 3.68
C GLN A 585 26.26 9.24 4.53
N ILE A 586 26.79 9.61 5.70
CA ILE A 586 26.27 10.72 6.51
C ILE A 586 27.19 11.92 6.35
N VAL A 587 26.58 13.08 6.12
CA VAL A 587 27.23 14.37 5.90
C VAL A 587 26.70 15.38 6.91
N VAL A 588 27.58 16.11 7.57
CA VAL A 588 27.23 17.16 8.53
C VAL A 588 27.61 18.52 7.95
N VAL A 589 26.61 19.39 7.80
CA VAL A 589 26.77 20.75 7.27
C VAL A 589 26.56 21.76 8.40
N ASP A 590 27.51 22.67 8.59
CA ASP A 590 27.37 23.82 9.47
C ASP A 590 26.79 24.99 8.65
N ALA A 591 25.56 25.38 8.97
CA ALA A 591 24.80 26.34 8.19
C ALA A 591 25.26 27.79 8.39
N ASP A 592 25.93 28.09 9.50
CA ASP A 592 26.49 29.43 9.75
C ASP A 592 27.73 29.68 8.89
N ARG A 593 28.48 28.61 8.59
CA ARG A 593 29.75 28.67 7.86
C ARG A 593 29.63 28.24 6.41
N ASN A 594 28.51 27.66 6.02
CA ASN A 594 28.31 27.01 4.72
C ASN A 594 29.47 26.05 4.43
N GLU A 595 29.72 25.13 5.36
CA GLU A 595 30.80 24.17 5.21
C GLU A 595 30.35 22.76 5.61
N ILE A 596 30.87 21.75 4.91
CA ILE A 596 30.77 20.36 5.35
C ILE A 596 31.83 20.17 6.44
N VAL A 597 31.39 20.01 7.68
CA VAL A 597 32.27 19.84 8.84
C VAL A 597 32.63 18.38 9.09
N GLU A 598 31.81 17.45 8.60
CA GLU A 598 32.03 16.01 8.74
C GLU A 598 31.35 15.25 7.61
N ALA A 599 31.99 14.17 7.14
CA ALA A 599 31.39 13.19 6.25
C ALA A 599 31.99 11.81 6.54
N PHE A 600 31.16 10.77 6.61
CA PHE A 600 31.63 9.40 6.81
C PHE A 600 30.68 8.37 6.21
N ASP A 601 31.28 7.28 5.73
CA ASP A 601 30.56 6.18 5.10
C ASP A 601 29.82 5.32 6.14
N VAL A 602 28.62 4.86 5.80
CA VAL A 602 27.79 3.98 6.65
C VAL A 602 27.57 2.59 6.05
N GLY A 603 28.26 2.28 4.95
CA GLY A 603 28.29 0.94 4.32
C GLY A 603 27.72 0.92 2.90
N ILE A 604 27.61 -0.29 2.35
CA ILE A 604 27.03 -0.56 1.01
C ILE A 604 25.69 -1.28 1.20
N PHE A 605 24.72 -0.97 0.36
CA PHE A 605 23.39 -1.57 0.33
C PHE A 605 23.16 -2.27 -1.03
N HIS A 606 23.00 -3.60 -1.03
CA HIS A 606 22.94 -4.45 -2.24
C HIS A 606 21.52 -4.85 -2.66
N VAL A 607 20.58 -3.89 -2.72
CA VAL A 607 19.20 -4.16 -3.17
C VAL A 607 18.96 -3.58 -4.58
N PHE A 608 18.59 -4.44 -5.53
CA PHE A 608 18.39 -4.12 -6.96
C PHE A 608 17.01 -3.50 -7.27
N THR A 609 16.58 -2.51 -6.50
CA THR A 609 15.30 -1.83 -6.78
C THR A 609 15.43 -0.32 -6.63
N TYR A 610 14.87 0.43 -7.59
CA TYR A 610 14.63 1.87 -7.58
C TYR A 610 13.69 2.28 -6.42
N VAL A 611 14.07 2.02 -5.17
CA VAL A 611 13.26 2.34 -4.00
C VAL A 611 13.70 3.71 -3.50
N PHE A 612 13.02 4.73 -4.00
CA PHE A 612 13.15 6.14 -3.65
C PHE A 612 12.81 6.48 -2.18
N ALA A 613 12.97 5.57 -1.22
CA ALA A 613 12.60 5.80 0.17
C ALA A 613 13.32 4.83 1.13
N ASN A 614 14.63 4.99 1.30
CA ASN A 614 15.24 4.58 2.56
C ASN A 614 14.68 5.54 3.64
N GLU A 615 13.93 5.05 4.61
CA GLU A 615 13.47 5.91 5.72
C GLU A 615 14.51 5.84 6.83
N ALA A 616 14.97 7.02 7.26
CA ALA A 616 15.90 7.15 8.37
C ALA A 616 15.42 8.21 9.37
N ILE A 617 15.43 7.86 10.66
CA ILE A 617 15.10 8.76 11.76
C ILE A 617 16.37 9.12 12.50
N PHE A 618 16.67 10.42 12.55
CA PHE A 618 17.75 10.98 13.36
C PHE A 618 17.28 11.27 14.78
N ASP A 619 17.91 10.61 15.76
CA ASP A 619 17.86 10.98 17.17
C ASP A 619 19.15 11.74 17.52
N LEU A 620 19.11 13.07 17.35
CA LEU A 620 20.25 13.93 17.62
C LEU A 620 20.53 14.12 19.11
N GLU A 621 19.59 13.79 20.00
CA GLU A 621 19.79 13.83 21.45
C GLU A 621 20.68 12.66 21.88
N ARG A 622 20.40 11.46 21.38
CA ARG A 622 21.21 10.25 21.63
C ARG A 622 22.34 10.04 20.63
N LYS A 623 22.46 10.93 19.62
CA LYS A 623 23.44 10.86 18.53
C LYS A 623 23.35 9.53 17.77
N LYS A 624 22.13 9.11 17.42
CA LYS A 624 21.85 7.88 16.68
C LYS A 624 21.05 8.17 15.40
N VAL A 625 21.15 7.25 14.45
CA VAL A 625 20.22 7.15 13.33
C VAL A 625 19.67 5.74 13.27
N TYR A 626 18.37 5.63 13.05
CA TYR A 626 17.65 4.38 12.88
C TYR A 626 17.11 4.32 11.47
N THR A 627 17.24 3.17 10.81
CA THR A 627 16.71 2.96 9.47
C THR A 627 15.62 1.90 9.47
N LYS A 628 14.69 1.97 8.52
CA LYS A 628 13.53 1.05 8.49
C LYS A 628 13.92 -0.42 8.36
N GLU A 629 15.05 -0.71 7.73
CA GLU A 629 15.60 -2.06 7.60
C GLU A 629 16.25 -2.59 8.90
N GLY A 630 16.29 -1.79 9.97
CA GLY A 630 16.75 -2.24 11.27
C GLY A 630 18.14 -1.78 11.67
N ARG A 631 18.84 -0.97 10.88
CA ARG A 631 20.23 -0.55 11.17
C ARG A 631 20.25 0.56 12.22
N ILE A 632 21.29 0.55 13.05
CA ILE A 632 21.60 1.61 14.01
C ILE A 632 22.95 2.18 13.67
N VAL A 633 23.00 3.48 13.42
CA VAL A 633 24.25 4.23 13.22
C VAL A 633 24.52 5.10 14.42
N ASP A 634 25.70 4.95 15.00
CA ASP A 634 26.21 5.86 16.03
C ASP A 634 26.92 7.05 15.38
N LEU A 635 26.39 8.25 15.56
CA LEU A 635 26.94 9.47 14.95
C LEU A 635 28.28 9.91 15.58
N VAL A 636 28.67 9.36 16.72
CA VAL A 636 29.93 9.69 17.42
C VAL A 636 30.99 8.65 17.14
N THR A 637 30.69 7.38 17.38
CA THR A 637 31.65 6.28 17.19
C THR A 637 31.73 5.80 15.75
N ARG A 638 30.74 6.18 14.91
CA ARG A 638 30.56 5.71 13.53
C ARG A 638 30.35 4.19 13.44
N ASP A 639 29.91 3.59 14.54
CA ASP A 639 29.55 2.19 14.59
C ASP A 639 28.25 1.96 13.82
N VAL A 640 28.32 1.09 12.82
CA VAL A 640 27.20 0.63 11.99
C VAL A 640 26.90 -0.85 12.17
N SER A 641 27.57 -1.52 13.12
CA SER A 641 27.50 -2.96 13.33
C SER A 641 26.29 -3.41 14.16
N LYS A 642 25.41 -2.49 14.55
CA LYS A 642 24.26 -2.75 15.42
C LYS A 642 22.95 -2.74 14.65
N SER A 643 22.03 -3.60 15.08
CA SER A 643 20.66 -3.64 14.56
C SER A 643 19.65 -3.91 15.67
N PHE A 644 18.47 -3.30 15.56
CA PHE A 644 17.35 -3.55 16.46
C PHE A 644 16.44 -4.70 15.99
N LEU A 645 16.55 -5.14 14.73
CA LEU A 645 15.85 -6.31 14.19
C LEU A 645 16.73 -7.56 14.14
N GLY A 646 18.05 -7.42 14.36
CA GLY A 646 19.00 -8.55 14.30
C GLY A 646 19.27 -9.08 12.89
N ARG A 647 18.90 -8.33 11.84
CA ARG A 647 18.94 -8.76 10.42
C ARG A 647 20.12 -8.20 9.61
N LEU A 648 21.26 -7.94 10.25
CA LEU A 648 22.44 -7.31 9.58
C LEU A 648 22.99 -8.13 8.40
N ASP A 649 22.85 -9.45 8.44
CA ASP A 649 23.43 -10.35 7.43
C ASP A 649 22.71 -10.26 6.07
N LEU A 650 21.47 -9.75 6.03
CA LEU A 650 20.71 -9.53 4.79
C LEU A 650 21.40 -8.51 3.86
N PHE A 651 22.30 -7.67 4.38
CA PHE A 651 22.87 -6.56 3.60
C PHE A 651 24.12 -6.93 2.80
N GLY A 652 24.69 -8.13 3.01
CA GLY A 652 25.84 -8.64 2.26
C GLY A 652 25.47 -9.53 1.07
N GLU A 653 24.20 -9.90 0.94
CA GLU A 653 23.71 -10.80 -0.12
C GLU A 653 23.05 -10.00 -1.24
N SER A 654 23.55 -10.13 -2.47
CA SER A 654 22.92 -9.54 -3.64
C SER A 654 21.60 -10.24 -3.98
N GLY A 655 20.54 -9.48 -4.25
CA GLY A 655 19.29 -10.01 -4.82
C GLY A 655 18.13 -10.24 -3.83
N ILE A 656 18.17 -9.67 -2.63
CA ILE A 656 17.00 -9.68 -1.73
C ILE A 656 15.89 -8.79 -2.30
N SER A 657 14.66 -9.31 -2.35
CA SER A 657 13.47 -8.55 -2.78
C SER A 657 13.12 -7.46 -1.74
N SER A 658 12.69 -6.28 -2.22
CA SER A 658 12.18 -5.20 -1.38
C SER A 658 10.96 -5.61 -0.53
N ASP A 659 10.27 -6.70 -0.89
CA ASP A 659 9.13 -7.23 -0.15
C ASP A 659 9.49 -7.82 1.24
N TYR A 660 10.77 -8.03 1.53
CA TYR A 660 11.26 -8.48 2.85
C TYR A 660 11.71 -7.33 3.76
N LEU A 661 11.63 -6.09 3.29
CA LEU A 661 11.98 -4.91 4.07
C LEU A 661 10.71 -4.29 4.69
N PRO A 662 10.80 -3.75 5.90
CA PRO A 662 9.73 -2.95 6.46
C PRO A 662 9.37 -1.76 5.55
N SER A 663 8.07 -1.50 5.46
CA SER A 663 7.47 -0.45 4.66
C SER A 663 7.79 0.94 5.20
N THR A 664 7.69 1.13 6.53
CA THR A 664 7.87 2.42 7.21
C THR A 664 8.42 2.26 8.63
N LEU A 665 9.00 3.34 9.17
CA LEU A 665 9.61 3.44 10.50
C LEU A 665 9.00 4.60 11.33
N GLY A 666 8.69 4.32 12.59
CA GLY A 666 8.31 5.30 13.61
C GLY A 666 9.23 5.24 14.82
N PHE A 667 9.41 6.36 15.51
CA PHE A 667 10.21 6.44 16.74
C PHE A 667 9.52 7.33 17.77
N ASN A 668 9.33 6.79 18.98
CA ASN A 668 8.96 7.58 20.14
C ASN A 668 10.22 7.84 21.00
N PRO A 669 10.78 9.07 21.02
CA PRO A 669 11.93 9.40 21.83
C PRO A 669 11.66 9.40 23.34
N LEU A 670 10.39 9.54 23.76
CA LEU A 670 9.96 9.56 25.17
C LEU A 670 9.99 8.16 25.79
N THR A 671 9.54 7.16 25.04
CA THR A 671 9.61 5.75 25.49
C THR A 671 10.85 5.02 24.98
N ASN A 672 11.64 5.68 24.12
CA ASN A 672 12.73 5.06 23.37
C ASN A 672 12.26 3.80 22.62
N THR A 673 11.13 3.90 21.93
CA THR A 673 10.52 2.77 21.22
C THR A 673 10.55 3.01 19.71
N LEU A 674 11.02 2.01 18.96
CA LEU A 674 11.00 1.96 17.51
C LEU A 674 9.86 1.06 17.06
N TYR A 675 9.15 1.52 16.03
CA TYR A 675 8.03 0.84 15.42
C TYR A 675 8.36 0.63 13.94
N THR A 676 8.27 -0.59 13.44
CA THR A 676 8.46 -0.89 12.02
C THR A 676 7.31 -1.72 11.50
N LEU A 677 6.83 -1.41 10.30
CA LEU A 677 5.72 -2.14 9.69
C LEU A 677 6.24 -3.06 8.59
N ASP A 678 6.34 -4.35 8.89
CA ASP A 678 6.79 -5.40 7.98
C ASP A 678 5.58 -6.01 7.24
N LYS A 679 5.68 -6.22 5.92
CA LYS A 679 4.58 -6.77 5.13
C LYS A 679 4.18 -8.20 5.55
N GLN A 680 5.13 -8.99 6.04
CA GLN A 680 4.93 -10.39 6.41
C GLN A 680 4.67 -10.55 7.91
N GLU A 681 5.35 -9.76 8.73
CA GLU A 681 5.30 -9.89 10.19
C GLU A 681 4.39 -8.86 10.88
N GLY A 682 3.87 -7.88 10.14
CA GLY A 682 3.02 -6.82 10.67
C GLY A 682 3.80 -5.77 11.45
N LEU A 683 3.18 -5.21 12.51
CA LEU A 683 3.83 -4.22 13.36
C LEU A 683 4.85 -4.89 14.29
N LEU A 684 6.12 -4.57 14.09
CA LEU A 684 7.21 -4.94 14.97
C LEU A 684 7.54 -3.77 15.90
N ILE A 685 7.68 -4.08 17.19
CA ILE A 685 7.99 -3.12 18.25
C ILE A 685 9.31 -3.49 18.86
N SER A 686 10.25 -2.56 18.83
CA SER A 686 11.59 -2.74 19.40
C SER A 686 11.87 -1.63 20.40
N LEU A 687 12.32 -1.99 21.60
CA LEU A 687 12.97 -1.01 22.46
C LEU A 687 14.26 -0.56 21.76
N GLY A 688 14.46 0.75 21.68
CA GLY A 688 15.66 1.33 21.11
C GLY A 688 16.93 0.73 21.76
N PRO A 689 18.06 0.70 21.04
CA PRO A 689 19.23 -0.15 21.33
C PRO A 689 20.01 0.14 22.61
N LEU A 690 19.52 1.02 23.47
CA LEU A 690 20.09 1.24 24.80
C LEU A 690 19.42 0.36 25.87
N GLY A 691 18.17 -0.11 25.67
CA GLY A 691 17.37 -0.44 26.86
C GLY A 691 17.41 0.74 27.86
N PRO A 692 17.12 0.54 29.15
CA PRO A 692 17.18 1.61 30.14
C PRO A 692 18.64 1.85 30.58
N GLU A 693 19.48 2.48 29.73
CA GLU A 693 20.80 2.94 30.19
C GLU A 693 20.73 4.20 31.07
N THR A 694 19.63 4.95 30.98
CA THR A 694 19.31 6.01 31.94
C THR A 694 18.15 5.51 32.80
N PRO A 695 18.32 5.31 34.12
CA PRO A 695 17.18 5.03 34.99
C PRO A 695 16.25 6.27 35.02
N PRO A 696 14.92 6.10 35.05
CA PRO A 696 14.02 7.23 35.28
C PRO A 696 14.39 7.90 36.62
N PRO A 697 14.19 9.22 36.75
CA PRO A 697 14.37 9.86 38.05
C PRO A 697 13.45 9.22 39.09
N THR A 698 13.81 9.33 40.35
CA THR A 698 12.98 8.81 41.44
C THR A 698 11.71 9.66 41.59
N ALA A 699 10.58 9.02 41.89
CA ALA A 699 9.33 9.73 42.12
C ALA A 699 9.48 10.79 43.24
N PRO A 700 8.89 11.99 43.07
CA PRO A 700 8.91 13.01 44.12
C PRO A 700 8.28 12.50 45.41
N VAL A 701 8.91 12.83 46.52
CA VAL A 701 8.47 12.40 47.87
C VAL A 701 7.86 13.58 48.63
N GLU A 702 7.25 13.28 49.78
CA GLU A 702 6.70 14.27 50.71
C GLU A 702 5.64 15.19 50.06
N MET A 703 4.80 14.63 49.18
CA MET A 703 3.70 15.36 48.56
C MET A 703 2.67 15.78 49.62
N ALA A 704 2.44 17.09 49.73
CA ALA A 704 1.45 17.69 50.61
C ALA A 704 0.36 18.39 49.78
N ALA A 705 -0.88 18.28 50.26
CA ALA A 705 -2.03 18.94 49.67
C ALA A 705 -2.73 19.82 50.71
N GLY A 706 -3.00 21.08 50.35
CA GLY A 706 -3.79 22.02 51.13
C GLY A 706 -5.08 22.35 50.39
N ALA A 707 -6.23 22.04 50.99
CA ALA A 707 -7.53 22.42 50.45
C ALA A 707 -7.83 23.90 50.69
N GLY A 708 -8.33 24.57 49.66
CA GLY A 708 -8.87 25.94 49.70
C GLY A 708 -10.28 25.99 49.13
N ASP A 709 -10.80 27.20 48.90
CA ASP A 709 -12.11 27.41 48.27
C ASP A 709 -11.97 27.27 46.75
N GLU A 710 -12.61 26.26 46.17
CA GLU A 710 -12.49 25.88 44.74
C GLU A 710 -11.04 25.69 44.28
N GLU A 711 -10.16 25.24 45.20
CA GLU A 711 -8.76 24.99 44.89
C GLU A 711 -8.10 23.94 45.78
N VAL A 712 -7.05 23.32 45.24
CA VAL A 712 -6.08 22.52 46.00
C VAL A 712 -4.67 22.98 45.66
N THR A 713 -3.91 23.36 46.68
CA THR A 713 -2.48 23.68 46.53
C THR A 713 -1.65 22.44 46.86
N LEU A 714 -0.78 22.04 45.95
CA LEU A 714 0.11 20.89 46.05
C LEU A 714 1.55 21.37 46.17
N SER A 715 2.36 20.67 46.97
CA SER A 715 3.80 20.87 47.06
C SER A 715 4.52 19.55 47.31
N TRP A 716 5.74 19.39 46.80
CA TRP A 716 6.57 18.20 46.99
C TRP A 716 8.05 18.58 47.17
N GLU A 717 8.86 17.62 47.56
CA GLU A 717 10.31 17.80 47.64
C GLU A 717 10.95 17.72 46.24
N ALA A 718 11.96 18.55 45.98
CA ALA A 718 12.71 18.53 44.72
C ALA A 718 13.48 17.21 44.57
N VAL A 719 13.43 16.61 43.39
CA VAL A 719 14.21 15.41 43.04
C VAL A 719 15.63 15.81 42.66
N ASP A 720 16.62 15.27 43.37
CA ASP A 720 18.03 15.46 43.08
C ASP A 720 18.50 14.48 42.00
N ASP A 721 18.19 14.81 40.73
CA ASP A 721 18.58 14.04 39.56
C ASP A 721 19.12 14.98 38.47
N THR A 722 20.33 14.68 37.96
CA THR A 722 21.01 15.51 36.94
C THR A 722 20.33 15.44 35.57
N THR A 723 19.44 14.49 35.38
CA THR A 723 18.57 14.35 34.21
C THR A 723 17.20 14.98 34.41
N LEU A 724 16.83 15.47 35.60
CA LEU A 724 15.52 16.05 35.84
C LEU A 724 15.24 17.23 34.88
N VAL A 725 14.12 17.15 34.18
CA VAL A 725 13.60 18.20 33.28
C VAL A 725 12.41 18.93 33.92
N GLY A 726 11.59 18.24 34.73
CA GLY A 726 10.47 18.85 35.46
C GLY A 726 9.54 17.83 36.10
N TYR A 727 8.32 18.25 36.46
CA TYR A 727 7.33 17.40 37.13
C TYR A 727 5.98 17.41 36.43
N HIS A 728 5.22 16.32 36.57
CA HIS A 728 3.81 16.26 36.23
C HIS A 728 2.96 15.98 37.47
N VAL A 729 1.71 16.46 37.44
CA VAL A 729 0.70 16.19 38.45
C VAL A 729 -0.47 15.45 37.78
N TYR A 730 -0.92 14.40 38.46
CA TYR A 730 -2.07 13.59 38.10
C TYR A 730 -3.12 13.67 39.19
N ARG A 731 -4.38 13.60 38.78
CA ARG A 731 -5.54 13.61 39.66
C ARG A 731 -6.47 12.45 39.36
N GLN A 732 -7.01 11.87 40.41
CA GLN A 732 -8.06 10.88 40.36
C GLN A 732 -9.28 11.46 41.09
N ASP A 733 -10.38 11.61 40.36
CA ASP A 733 -11.59 12.27 40.87
C ASP A 733 -12.45 11.35 41.75
N ARG A 734 -12.30 10.02 41.61
CA ARG A 734 -13.03 8.98 42.37
C ARG A 734 -12.16 7.73 42.52
N SER A 735 -12.32 6.97 43.61
CA SER A 735 -11.47 5.83 43.97
C SER A 735 -11.41 4.66 42.97
N GLU A 736 -12.23 4.66 41.92
CA GLU A 736 -12.27 3.64 40.85
C GLU A 736 -11.95 4.21 39.46
N ALA A 737 -11.63 5.51 39.35
CA ALA A 737 -11.22 6.13 38.08
C ALA A 737 -9.71 6.01 37.89
N ASP A 738 -9.22 6.10 36.67
CA ASP A 738 -7.77 6.20 36.43
C ASP A 738 -7.25 7.59 36.82
N PHE A 739 -5.96 7.67 37.13
CA PHE A 739 -5.27 8.96 37.29
C PHE A 739 -5.15 9.65 35.93
N VAL A 740 -5.55 10.92 35.86
CA VAL A 740 -5.44 11.76 34.66
C VAL A 740 -4.44 12.87 34.93
N ARG A 741 -3.52 13.11 33.99
CA ARG A 741 -2.57 14.22 34.07
C ARG A 741 -3.31 15.56 33.99
N ILE A 742 -3.09 16.45 34.95
CA ILE A 742 -3.72 17.78 35.01
C ILE A 742 -2.76 18.93 34.69
N THR A 743 -1.45 18.67 34.72
CA THR A 743 -0.43 19.60 34.22
C THR A 743 -0.25 19.44 32.72
N HIS A 744 -0.37 20.54 31.97
CA HIS A 744 -0.12 20.56 30.54
C HIS A 744 1.39 20.58 30.24
N ASP A 745 2.10 21.56 30.81
CA ASP A 745 3.55 21.70 30.67
C ASP A 745 4.29 21.06 31.86
N LEU A 746 5.58 20.77 31.67
CA LEU A 746 6.45 20.34 32.76
C LEU A 746 6.61 21.48 33.77
N LEU A 747 6.31 21.18 35.03
CA LEU A 747 6.53 22.13 36.11
C LEU A 747 8.01 22.17 36.45
N GLY A 748 8.61 23.36 36.33
CA GLY A 748 9.96 23.62 36.86
C GLY A 748 9.96 23.92 38.36
N GLU A 749 8.80 24.25 38.92
CA GLU A 749 8.60 24.50 40.35
C GLU A 749 8.12 23.24 41.07
N THR A 750 8.35 23.16 42.38
CA THR A 750 7.92 22.03 43.22
C THR A 750 6.56 22.26 43.88
N ALA A 751 5.68 22.99 43.19
CA ALA A 751 4.34 23.33 43.63
C ALA A 751 3.39 23.45 42.43
N TYR A 752 2.12 23.15 42.66
CA TYR A 752 1.06 23.28 41.68
C TYR A 752 -0.26 23.69 42.35
N ARG A 753 -1.06 24.51 41.68
CA ARG A 753 -2.38 24.93 42.16
C ARG A 753 -3.44 24.41 41.21
N ASP A 754 -4.21 23.42 41.66
CA ASP A 754 -5.37 22.90 40.95
C ASP A 754 -6.58 23.79 41.26
N GLN A 755 -7.18 24.38 40.24
CA GLN A 755 -8.37 25.24 40.35
C GLN A 755 -9.61 24.61 39.72
N ASP A 756 -9.48 23.40 39.15
CA ASP A 756 -10.56 22.68 38.49
C ASP A 756 -11.18 21.66 39.44
N VAL A 757 -11.48 22.09 40.67
CA VAL A 757 -11.98 21.25 41.77
C VAL A 757 -13.31 21.77 42.31
N THR A 758 -14.12 20.86 42.83
CA THR A 758 -15.39 21.19 43.50
C THR A 758 -15.22 21.07 45.00
N ASN A 759 -15.72 22.05 45.74
CA ASN A 759 -15.72 22.03 47.21
C ASN A 759 -16.41 20.75 47.74
N GLU A 760 -15.91 20.25 48.87
CA GLU A 760 -16.39 19.04 49.55
C GLU A 760 -16.21 17.72 48.77
N GLN A 761 -15.64 17.74 47.57
CA GLN A 761 -15.23 16.53 46.83
C GLN A 761 -13.82 16.10 47.26
N THR A 762 -13.62 14.79 47.42
CA THR A 762 -12.29 14.23 47.69
C THR A 762 -11.61 13.88 46.37
N TYR A 763 -10.37 14.36 46.21
CA TYR A 763 -9.49 14.07 45.09
C TYR A 763 -8.23 13.37 45.59
N THR A 764 -7.70 12.45 44.80
CA THR A 764 -6.39 11.85 45.06
C THR A 764 -5.40 12.39 44.03
N TYR A 765 -4.23 12.82 44.48
CA TYR A 765 -3.19 13.35 43.60
C TYR A 765 -1.96 12.46 43.61
N ARG A 766 -1.27 12.44 42.47
CA ARG A 766 0.04 11.80 42.30
C ARG A 766 0.93 12.77 41.54
N THR A 767 2.19 12.85 41.95
CA THR A 767 3.20 13.61 41.23
C THR A 767 4.28 12.66 40.75
N THR A 768 4.81 12.94 39.57
CA THR A 768 5.94 12.24 38.96
C THR A 768 7.03 13.24 38.61
N SER A 769 8.26 12.74 38.55
CA SER A 769 9.39 13.48 37.99
C SER A 769 9.67 12.99 36.59
N MET A 770 10.02 13.92 35.71
CA MET A 770 10.38 13.67 34.32
C MET A 770 11.87 13.87 34.13
N GLY A 771 12.57 12.83 33.69
CA GLY A 771 13.98 12.90 33.33
C GLY A 771 14.21 13.29 31.87
N ARG A 772 15.46 13.46 31.48
CA ARG A 772 15.88 13.49 30.07
C ARG A 772 15.38 12.24 29.40
N PHE A 773 15.18 12.29 28.08
CA PHE A 773 14.56 11.19 27.34
C PHE A 773 13.11 10.90 27.75
N ALA A 774 12.49 11.81 28.49
CA ALA A 774 11.14 11.73 29.05
C ALA A 774 10.82 10.40 29.76
N LEU A 775 11.81 9.93 30.49
CA LEU A 775 11.67 8.82 31.43
C LEU A 775 10.96 9.32 32.68
N GLU A 776 9.71 8.91 32.84
CA GLU A 776 8.90 9.27 33.99
C GLU A 776 9.14 8.30 35.16
N SER A 777 9.22 8.84 36.37
CA SER A 777 9.36 8.05 37.58
C SER A 777 8.22 7.07 37.78
N VAL A 778 8.53 5.81 38.11
CA VAL A 778 7.51 4.86 38.57
C VAL A 778 7.09 5.21 39.99
N VAL A 779 5.81 5.52 40.17
CA VAL A 779 5.24 5.81 41.49
C VAL A 779 4.64 4.52 42.08
N PRO A 780 5.11 4.06 43.26
CA PRO A 780 4.61 2.85 43.91
C PRO A 780 3.10 2.84 44.17
#